data_AF-A0A9C7UQH0-F1
#
_entry.id   AF-A0A9C7UQH0-F1
#
_cell.length_a   1.000
_cell.length_b   1.000
_cell.length_c   1.000
_cell.angle_alpha   90.00
_cell.angle_beta   90.00
_cell.angle_gamma   90.00
#
_symmetry.space_group_name_H-M   'P 1'
#
loop_
_entity.id
_entity.type
_entity.pdbx_description
1 polymer ?
#
loop_
_entity_poly.entity_id
_entity_poly.type
_entity_poly.pdbx_seq_one_letter_code
_entity_poly.pdbx_strand_id
1 'polypeptide(L)'
;MIGKSVKPYPVKVNSVQLVGVKVPQFSFTRLLGADPILGVEMASTGEVACYGATREEAYLKGYLATGQRLPKRNICLSIGPYKEKLEFLSCAKKLVEMGFHLFSTPGTAEFLSEHGIPSTVVIWPKNEEYARDVEKNILEVMKEKAIDLFINLPSNNQYRRLASFLSPGYLSRRAAVDFSVPLITNVKCAKLFVNALYNLGGRNIQLVLQPYDARFSCRVITLPGFISFNTPVENVCSMMEQGLRGGFTTLCLHATQGIYHSQDLDALSNQIESNLNGIPTNYTIYLDAHRDNAHSIASLFKSCAGLYLRVTDSGTWWWKHLETWPSNSPILVEASGLVLTSILFGSVIHGSRPLHITQVCKKEDMDIIRAAKNKGLAITCDVSVVHLYGNHIIDSRDKEALWENLDMIDVVYGPLYQTISLLLASVQEGRLSMSWVESRLVDNPRRILGLSQPSDTFVEVNLDTCWTVEDIDSPFYGQMCRGIVQRTVIHNEIAYLDGKMLYKGQRIGRDVRMEDKGLSESTYSYSTKEGAASVVPPLDREDNWTPLIGGKEKQSSVETAEYIPLNSVTSIQSKASTMNSPKAQRPFFVLQDDKYDLQSGIPKSVDAATTTLNGYGNGCLAGNHILSVAQFTRQQLHALFNVAYEMRQMVQRVGYYDLLKGKVMATLFYEPSTRTCSSFAAAMQRLGGSVLPIQEMMSHSSVAKGESLSDTVRTVSCYSDVIVIRHFEKGAAQTAAYVAGKPVINAGDGIGEHPTQALLDIFTIREELGTVNGLTITFVGDLKNGRTVHSLALLLCLYHHVRIRYVSPESLRMPEDVLEKIASKGIDQREYRDLAQVLSETDVLYVTRIQKERFSSQQEYEKCQQGYVITPKLLTRAKEHMIVMHPLPRVQEIATQVDQDPRAVYFRQMEYGMYVRMALLAMILGKA
;
A
#
# COMPACT_ATOMS: atom_id res chain seq x y z
N MET A 1 -0.04 7.98 34.86
CA MET A 1 -0.39 7.04 35.96
C MET A 1 -0.64 7.85 37.23
N ILE A 2 -1.50 7.38 38.13
CA ILE A 2 -2.18 8.23 39.14
C ILE A 2 -1.44 8.34 40.48
N GLY A 3 -0.10 8.30 40.49
CA GLY A 3 0.75 8.53 41.68
C GLY A 3 0.62 7.56 42.88
N LYS A 4 -0.36 6.63 42.88
CA LYS A 4 -0.58 5.68 43.97
C LYS A 4 0.47 4.57 43.96
N SER A 5 0.97 4.22 45.15
CA SER A 5 1.78 3.01 45.36
C SER A 5 0.95 1.75 45.07
N VAL A 6 1.53 0.80 44.35
CA VAL A 6 0.87 -0.46 43.96
C VAL A 6 1.72 -1.61 44.49
N LYS A 7 1.13 -2.52 45.28
CA LYS A 7 1.82 -3.77 45.66
C LYS A 7 1.98 -4.66 44.42
N PRO A 8 3.19 -5.12 44.07
CA PRO A 8 3.39 -6.08 42.99
C PRO A 8 2.63 -7.39 43.26
N TYR A 9 1.94 -7.91 42.24
CA TYR A 9 1.33 -9.25 42.31
C TYR A 9 2.43 -10.32 42.10
N PRO A 10 2.49 -11.38 42.92
CA PRO A 10 3.63 -12.30 42.95
C PRO A 10 3.61 -13.35 41.82
N VAL A 11 3.70 -12.91 40.56
CA VAL A 11 3.87 -13.81 39.42
C VAL A 11 5.30 -14.35 39.39
N LYS A 12 5.47 -15.65 39.64
CA LYS A 12 6.75 -16.36 39.39
C LYS A 12 6.93 -16.57 37.89
N VAL A 13 7.48 -15.58 37.19
CA VAL A 13 7.67 -15.59 35.72
C VAL A 13 8.34 -16.88 35.21
N ASN A 14 9.26 -17.44 36.01
CA ASN A 14 10.00 -18.66 35.67
C ASN A 14 9.16 -19.96 35.62
N SER A 15 7.86 -19.95 35.93
CA SER A 15 6.97 -21.11 35.78
C SER A 15 6.12 -21.08 34.50
N VAL A 16 6.37 -20.15 33.58
CA VAL A 16 5.58 -19.98 32.34
C VAL A 16 6.27 -20.70 31.19
N GLN A 17 5.64 -21.75 30.66
CA GLN A 17 6.18 -22.59 29.58
C GLN A 17 5.98 -22.03 28.16
N LEU A 18 5.11 -21.02 27.99
CA LEU A 18 4.75 -20.46 26.69
C LEU A 18 4.72 -18.93 26.73
N VAL A 19 5.34 -18.29 25.73
CA VAL A 19 5.31 -16.84 25.53
C VAL A 19 4.20 -16.49 24.55
N GLY A 20 3.28 -15.61 24.98
CA GLY A 20 2.29 -15.00 24.10
C GLY A 20 2.84 -13.72 23.44
N VAL A 21 2.75 -13.62 22.11
CA VAL A 21 3.12 -12.42 21.34
C VAL A 21 1.92 -11.97 20.49
N LYS A 22 1.61 -10.68 20.56
CA LYS A 22 0.61 -10.03 19.70
C LYS A 22 1.32 -9.40 18.51
N VAL A 23 1.09 -9.92 17.30
CA VAL A 23 1.67 -9.42 16.05
C VAL A 23 0.69 -8.44 15.39
N PRO A 24 1.04 -7.15 15.26
CA PRO A 24 0.21 -6.17 14.56
C PRO A 24 0.41 -6.32 13.05
N GLN A 25 -0.66 -6.65 12.31
CA GLN A 25 -0.58 -6.88 10.87
C GLN A 25 -1.84 -6.36 10.16
N PHE A 26 -1.68 -5.28 9.39
CA PHE A 26 -2.78 -4.68 8.65
C PHE A 26 -2.78 -5.12 7.17
N SER A 27 -3.94 -5.53 6.65
CA SER A 27 -4.08 -5.92 5.24
C SER A 27 -4.19 -4.70 4.32
N PHE A 28 -3.04 -4.15 3.92
CA PHE A 28 -2.96 -2.98 3.04
C PHE A 28 -3.42 -3.23 1.59
N THR A 29 -3.64 -4.49 1.19
CA THR A 29 -4.27 -4.84 -0.09
C THR A 29 -5.73 -4.39 -0.16
N ARG A 30 -6.44 -4.37 0.99
CA ARG A 30 -7.84 -3.91 1.11
C ARG A 30 -7.99 -2.38 1.01
N LEU A 31 -6.92 -1.62 1.28
CA LEU A 31 -6.92 -0.16 1.29
C LEU A 31 -6.12 0.42 0.13
N LEU A 32 -6.76 0.55 -1.03
CA LEU A 32 -6.25 1.31 -2.17
C LEU A 32 -5.99 2.77 -1.75
N GLY A 33 -4.84 3.33 -2.13
CA GLY A 33 -4.46 4.72 -1.83
C GLY A 33 -3.92 4.98 -0.41
N ALA A 34 -3.99 4.00 0.51
CA ALA A 34 -3.33 4.09 1.82
C ALA A 34 -1.83 3.79 1.71
N ASP A 35 -1.00 4.48 2.50
CA ASP A 35 0.43 4.18 2.64
C ASP A 35 0.64 2.92 3.51
N PRO A 36 1.34 1.87 3.05
CA PRO A 36 1.55 0.63 3.82
C PRO A 36 2.49 0.73 5.04
N ILE A 37 2.22 1.64 5.97
CA ILE A 37 2.98 1.82 7.22
C ILE A 37 2.09 1.51 8.42
N LEU A 38 2.56 0.63 9.32
CA LEU A 38 1.87 0.32 10.57
C LEU A 38 1.97 1.50 11.56
N GLY A 39 0.83 1.91 12.14
CA GLY A 39 0.73 3.05 13.06
C GLY A 39 -0.21 2.81 14.24
N VAL A 40 -0.13 3.67 15.26
CA VAL A 40 -0.86 3.50 16.54
C VAL A 40 -2.36 3.83 16.50
N GLU A 41 -2.83 4.55 15.46
CA GLU A 41 -4.25 4.92 15.30
C GLU A 41 -5.06 3.95 14.44
N MET A 42 -4.51 2.78 14.09
CA MET A 42 -5.24 1.82 13.26
C MET A 42 -6.32 1.13 14.10
N ALA A 43 -7.58 1.46 13.85
CA ALA A 43 -8.72 0.66 14.32
C ALA A 43 -8.52 -0.79 13.88
N SER A 44 -8.53 -1.72 14.85
CA SER A 44 -8.10 -3.10 14.63
C SER A 44 -9.00 -3.85 13.64
N THR A 45 -8.44 -4.18 12.48
CA THR A 45 -9.03 -5.12 11.49
C THR A 45 -8.14 -6.35 11.26
N GLY A 46 -7.04 -6.45 12.00
CA GLY A 46 -6.01 -7.50 11.87
C GLY A 46 -4.97 -7.42 12.98
N GLU A 47 -5.09 -8.30 13.97
CA GLU A 47 -4.08 -8.53 15.00
C GLU A 47 -4.07 -10.03 15.31
N VAL A 48 -2.92 -10.69 15.21
CA VAL A 48 -2.82 -12.11 15.53
C VAL A 48 -2.10 -12.28 16.86
N ALA A 49 -2.79 -12.91 17.81
CA ALA A 49 -2.17 -13.39 19.04
C ALA A 49 -1.63 -14.80 18.82
N CYS A 50 -0.35 -15.00 19.11
CA CYS A 50 0.32 -16.30 18.96
C CYS A 50 1.13 -16.74 20.18
N TYR A 51 1.28 -18.05 20.31
CA TYR A 51 2.06 -18.70 21.34
C TYR A 51 3.29 -19.42 20.76
N GLY A 52 4.28 -19.66 21.61
CA GLY A 52 5.49 -20.43 21.31
C GLY A 52 6.34 -20.59 22.57
N ALA A 53 7.35 -21.46 22.57
CA ALA A 53 8.25 -21.63 23.71
C ALA A 53 9.17 -20.41 23.92
N THR A 54 9.41 -19.62 22.88
CA THR A 54 10.17 -18.36 22.93
C THR A 54 9.38 -17.19 22.33
N ARG A 55 9.76 -15.95 22.69
CA ARG A 55 9.22 -14.72 22.05
C ARG A 55 9.46 -14.72 20.55
N GLU A 56 10.64 -15.18 20.14
CA GLU A 56 11.09 -15.27 18.75
C GLU A 56 10.23 -16.24 17.95
N GLU A 57 9.98 -17.45 18.49
CA GLU A 57 9.09 -18.44 17.90
C GLU A 57 7.64 -17.94 17.82
N ALA A 58 7.10 -17.43 18.92
CA ALA A 58 5.73 -16.90 18.98
C ALA A 58 5.52 -15.73 18.00
N TYR A 59 6.53 -14.87 17.83
CA TYR A 59 6.50 -13.81 16.81
C TYR A 59 6.55 -14.37 15.38
N LEU A 60 7.40 -15.36 15.11
CA LEU A 60 7.55 -15.91 13.75
C LEU A 60 6.34 -16.79 13.34
N LYS A 61 5.76 -17.53 14.30
CA LYS A 61 4.43 -18.15 14.16
C LYS A 61 3.37 -17.11 13.85
N GLY A 62 3.30 -16.01 14.61
CA GLY A 62 2.35 -14.93 14.35
C GLY A 62 2.55 -14.19 13.03
N TYR A 63 3.79 -14.09 12.54
CA TYR A 63 4.07 -13.58 11.20
C TYR A 63 3.55 -14.52 10.11
N LEU A 64 3.90 -15.82 10.17
CA LEU A 64 3.41 -16.85 9.26
C LEU A 64 1.86 -16.92 9.25
N ALA A 65 1.26 -16.84 10.43
CA ALA A 65 -0.18 -16.90 10.63
C ALA A 65 -0.92 -15.83 9.81
N THR A 66 -0.34 -14.64 9.64
CA THR A 66 -0.92 -13.57 8.83
C THR A 66 -0.87 -13.77 7.31
N GLY A 67 -0.61 -15.01 6.85
CA GLY A 67 -0.49 -15.37 5.43
C GLY A 67 0.84 -14.93 4.79
N GLN A 68 1.80 -14.41 5.56
CA GLN A 68 3.12 -14.04 5.05
C GLN A 68 4.00 -15.28 4.87
N ARG A 69 4.89 -15.22 3.87
CA ARG A 69 5.87 -16.26 3.57
C ARG A 69 7.24 -15.83 4.07
N LEU A 70 8.06 -16.78 4.55
CA LEU A 70 9.44 -16.48 4.94
C LEU A 70 10.32 -16.28 3.69
N PRO A 71 11.30 -15.36 3.72
CA PRO A 71 12.21 -15.16 2.61
C PRO A 71 13.10 -16.37 2.38
N LYS A 72 13.34 -16.73 1.11
CA LYS A 72 14.18 -17.88 0.75
C LYS A 72 15.57 -17.49 0.27
N ARG A 73 15.67 -16.50 -0.62
CA ARG A 73 16.92 -16.11 -1.30
C ARG A 73 17.29 -14.66 -1.02
N ASN A 74 16.39 -13.73 -1.28
CA ASN A 74 16.69 -12.33 -1.56
C ASN A 74 15.89 -11.37 -0.69
N ILE A 75 16.55 -10.40 -0.06
CA ILE A 75 15.90 -9.40 0.82
C ILE A 75 16.31 -8.00 0.37
N CYS A 76 15.34 -7.10 0.24
CA CYS A 76 15.60 -5.70 -0.09
C CYS A 76 15.55 -4.81 1.17
N LEU A 77 16.58 -3.97 1.37
CA LEU A 77 16.72 -3.06 2.48
C LEU A 77 16.64 -1.60 2.01
N SER A 78 15.74 -0.82 2.60
CA SER A 78 15.62 0.61 2.32
C SER A 78 15.39 1.35 3.63
N ILE A 79 16.48 1.86 4.23
CA ILE A 79 16.50 2.39 5.59
C ILE A 79 16.82 3.89 5.56
N GLY A 80 15.90 4.71 6.06
CA GLY A 80 16.01 6.16 6.05
C GLY A 80 17.00 6.72 7.09
N PRO A 81 16.67 6.69 8.39
CA PRO A 81 17.47 7.36 9.42
C PRO A 81 18.81 6.68 9.65
N TYR A 82 19.90 7.46 9.72
CA TYR A 82 21.22 6.96 10.11
C TYR A 82 21.20 6.23 11.48
N LYS A 83 20.36 6.69 12.41
CA LYS A 83 20.12 6.00 13.69
C LYS A 83 19.59 4.58 13.50
N GLU A 84 18.63 4.38 12.59
CA GLU A 84 18.04 3.06 12.33
C GLU A 84 18.97 2.19 11.48
N LYS A 85 19.78 2.78 10.59
CA LYS A 85 20.87 2.08 9.90
C LYS A 85 21.86 1.48 10.90
N LEU A 86 22.34 2.28 11.86
CA LEU A 86 23.18 1.80 12.98
C LEU A 86 22.46 0.75 13.84
N GLU A 87 21.19 0.98 14.20
CA GLU A 87 20.44 0.06 15.06
C GLU A 87 20.16 -1.31 14.39
N PHE A 88 20.02 -1.32 13.06
CA PHE A 88 19.80 -2.52 12.24
C PHE A 88 21.10 -3.16 11.72
N LEU A 89 22.26 -2.50 11.81
CA LEU A 89 23.54 -2.99 11.29
C LEU A 89 23.88 -4.42 11.73
N SER A 90 23.64 -4.74 13.01
CA SER A 90 23.82 -6.09 13.57
C SER A 90 22.92 -7.15 12.92
N CYS A 91 21.71 -6.76 12.50
CA CYS A 91 20.77 -7.64 11.82
C CYS A 91 21.13 -7.78 10.32
N ALA A 92 21.64 -6.73 9.68
CA ALA A 92 22.15 -6.82 8.31
C ALA A 92 23.31 -7.82 8.18
N LYS A 93 24.24 -7.87 9.15
CA LYS A 93 25.31 -8.90 9.20
C LYS A 93 24.73 -10.31 9.32
N LYS A 94 23.82 -10.54 10.28
CA LYS A 94 23.11 -11.81 10.44
C LYS A 94 22.39 -12.29 9.18
N LEU A 95 21.81 -11.39 8.38
CA LEU A 95 21.18 -11.77 7.11
C LEU A 95 22.21 -12.33 6.11
N VAL A 96 23.37 -11.70 5.95
CA VAL A 96 24.45 -12.21 5.09
C VAL A 96 25.09 -13.48 5.65
N GLU A 97 25.21 -13.61 6.98
CA GLU A 97 25.66 -14.86 7.65
C GLU A 97 24.72 -16.04 7.37
N MET A 98 23.40 -15.80 7.31
CA MET A 98 22.39 -16.78 6.86
C MET A 98 22.38 -16.96 5.32
N GLY A 99 23.28 -16.28 4.61
CA GLY A 99 23.48 -16.34 3.16
C GLY A 99 22.50 -15.53 2.32
N PHE A 100 21.63 -14.70 2.92
CA PHE A 100 20.67 -13.89 2.17
C PHE A 100 21.38 -12.87 1.28
N HIS A 101 21.00 -12.84 0.00
CA HIS A 101 21.48 -11.79 -0.91
C HIS A 101 20.71 -10.50 -0.63
N LEU A 102 21.44 -9.46 -0.25
CA LEU A 102 20.87 -8.16 0.06
C LEU A 102 20.81 -7.29 -1.21
N PHE A 103 19.60 -6.87 -1.57
CA PHE A 103 19.39 -5.69 -2.40
C PHE A 103 19.25 -4.47 -1.48
N SER A 104 19.69 -3.29 -1.89
CA SER A 104 19.43 -2.08 -1.10
C SER A 104 19.44 -0.79 -1.91
N THR A 105 18.73 0.22 -1.40
CA THR A 105 18.66 1.55 -2.05
C THR A 105 19.97 2.32 -1.86
N PRO A 106 20.35 3.28 -2.73
CA PRO A 106 21.73 3.77 -2.81
C PRO A 106 22.37 4.21 -1.48
N GLY A 107 21.71 5.11 -0.74
CA GLY A 107 22.20 5.55 0.58
C GLY A 107 22.08 4.49 1.70
N THR A 108 21.40 3.36 1.44
CA THR A 108 21.45 2.16 2.31
C THR A 108 22.66 1.30 1.93
N ALA A 109 22.91 1.10 0.63
CA ALA A 109 24.03 0.33 0.10
C ALA A 109 25.39 0.95 0.48
N GLU A 110 25.51 2.27 0.36
CA GLU A 110 26.65 3.08 0.80
C GLU A 110 27.01 2.76 2.25
N PHE A 111 26.06 2.92 3.18
CA PHE A 111 26.24 2.61 4.60
C PHE A 111 26.57 1.14 4.87
N LEU A 112 25.99 0.19 4.13
CA LEU A 112 26.31 -1.23 4.28
C LEU A 112 27.75 -1.52 3.83
N SER A 113 28.18 -0.90 2.72
CA SER A 113 29.55 -0.98 2.20
C SER A 113 30.58 -0.42 3.17
N GLU A 114 30.33 0.76 3.76
CA GLU A 114 31.17 1.36 4.82
C GLU A 114 31.44 0.40 5.99
N HIS A 115 30.50 -0.49 6.30
CA HIS A 115 30.56 -1.42 7.44
C HIS A 115 30.91 -2.87 7.03
N GLY A 116 31.34 -3.08 5.78
CA GLY A 116 31.81 -4.35 5.23
C GLY A 116 30.70 -5.37 4.95
N ILE A 117 29.50 -4.92 4.59
CA ILE A 117 28.34 -5.78 4.29
C ILE A 117 28.03 -5.70 2.78
N PRO A 118 28.11 -6.82 2.03
CA PRO A 118 27.81 -6.82 0.61
C PRO A 118 26.31 -6.62 0.35
N SER A 119 25.98 -5.72 -0.59
CA SER A 119 24.62 -5.54 -1.09
C SER A 119 24.58 -4.98 -2.50
N THR A 120 23.69 -5.49 -3.34
CA THR A 120 23.46 -4.99 -4.71
C THR A 120 22.57 -3.75 -4.68
N VAL A 121 22.94 -2.70 -5.40
CA VAL A 121 22.17 -1.44 -5.45
C VAL A 121 20.89 -1.62 -6.29
N VAL A 122 19.76 -1.12 -5.81
CA VAL A 122 18.51 -0.94 -6.58
C VAL A 122 18.03 0.50 -6.50
N ILE A 123 17.73 1.11 -7.64
CA ILE A 123 17.25 2.50 -7.71
C ILE A 123 15.72 2.58 -7.70
N TRP A 124 15.18 3.69 -7.21
CA TRP A 124 13.79 4.05 -7.48
C TRP A 124 13.67 4.63 -8.89
N PRO A 125 12.54 4.42 -9.59
CA PRO A 125 12.30 5.10 -10.85
C PRO A 125 12.11 6.60 -10.60
N LYS A 126 12.81 7.40 -11.41
CA LYS A 126 12.63 8.84 -11.58
C LYS A 126 12.74 9.14 -13.07
N ASN A 127 12.09 10.23 -13.50
CA ASN A 127 12.01 10.67 -14.88
C ASN A 127 13.39 10.71 -15.58
N GLU A 128 13.57 9.81 -16.54
CA GLU A 128 14.47 9.78 -17.73
C GLU A 128 15.99 10.11 -17.60
N GLU A 129 16.45 10.99 -16.70
CA GLU A 129 17.83 11.52 -16.75
C GLU A 129 18.92 10.63 -16.11
N TYR A 130 18.57 9.69 -15.23
CA TYR A 130 19.55 8.90 -14.44
C TYR A 130 19.73 7.44 -14.93
N ALA A 131 19.12 7.08 -16.06
CA ALA A 131 19.09 5.71 -16.58
C ALA A 131 20.25 5.41 -17.56
N ARG A 132 21.51 5.51 -17.11
CA ARG A 132 22.70 5.17 -17.94
C ARG A 132 23.67 4.16 -17.33
N ASP A 133 23.86 4.15 -16.01
CA ASP A 133 24.91 3.34 -15.36
C ASP A 133 24.42 2.41 -14.21
N VAL A 134 23.11 2.17 -14.08
CA VAL A 134 22.54 1.27 -13.05
C VAL A 134 21.47 0.35 -13.65
N GLU A 135 21.73 -0.96 -13.65
CA GLU A 135 20.96 -1.94 -14.43
C GLU A 135 19.54 -2.26 -13.89
N LYS A 136 19.21 -1.98 -12.61
CA LYS A 136 17.98 -2.54 -11.98
C LYS A 136 17.18 -1.57 -11.10
N ASN A 137 15.91 -1.41 -11.45
CA ASN A 137 14.89 -0.63 -10.75
C ASN A 137 14.16 -1.48 -9.69
N ILE A 138 13.95 -0.91 -8.50
CA ILE A 138 13.27 -1.59 -7.38
C ILE A 138 11.85 -2.07 -7.72
N LEU A 139 11.13 -1.40 -8.63
CA LEU A 139 9.79 -1.85 -9.07
C LEU A 139 9.85 -3.06 -10.00
N GLU A 140 10.84 -3.13 -10.90
CA GLU A 140 11.06 -4.28 -11.78
C GLU A 140 11.48 -5.50 -10.95
N VAL A 141 12.45 -5.35 -10.05
CA VAL A 141 12.92 -6.46 -9.19
C VAL A 141 11.80 -6.99 -8.26
N MET A 142 10.81 -6.15 -7.89
CA MET A 142 9.58 -6.60 -7.22
C MET A 142 8.62 -7.33 -8.17
N LYS A 143 8.37 -6.78 -9.37
CA LYS A 143 7.48 -7.38 -10.39
C LYS A 143 7.98 -8.74 -10.88
N GLU A 144 9.29 -8.88 -11.06
CA GLU A 144 10.00 -10.13 -11.40
C GLU A 144 10.02 -11.15 -10.24
N LYS A 145 9.50 -10.78 -9.05
CA LYS A 145 9.56 -11.57 -7.81
C LYS A 145 10.99 -11.97 -7.42
N ALA A 146 11.96 -11.13 -7.77
CA ALA A 146 13.38 -11.32 -7.46
C ALA A 146 13.75 -10.86 -6.03
N ILE A 147 12.78 -10.37 -5.24
CA ILE A 147 12.90 -10.08 -3.80
C ILE A 147 11.80 -10.87 -3.05
N ASP A 148 12.18 -11.65 -2.03
CA ASP A 148 11.22 -12.41 -1.20
C ASP A 148 10.70 -11.61 0.02
N LEU A 149 11.36 -10.50 0.39
CA LEU A 149 11.00 -9.65 1.53
C LEU A 149 11.56 -8.23 1.35
N PHE A 150 10.72 -7.22 1.57
CA PHE A 150 11.13 -5.81 1.61
C PHE A 150 11.10 -5.28 3.05
N ILE A 151 12.26 -4.87 3.57
CA ILE A 151 12.39 -4.15 4.84
C ILE A 151 12.60 -2.67 4.51
N ASN A 152 11.52 -1.89 4.56
CA ASN A 152 11.57 -0.45 4.36
C ASN A 152 11.33 0.28 5.68
N LEU A 153 12.38 0.83 6.26
CA LEU A 153 12.30 1.63 7.47
C LEU A 153 12.26 3.12 7.06
N PRO A 154 11.08 3.77 7.01
CA PRO A 154 10.94 5.12 6.50
C PRO A 154 11.60 6.14 7.44
N SER A 155 12.18 7.20 6.87
CA SER A 155 12.74 8.31 7.64
C SER A 155 11.71 8.90 8.60
N ASN A 156 11.86 8.57 9.90
CA ASN A 156 11.13 9.08 11.07
C ASN A 156 9.67 9.47 10.75
N ASN A 157 8.73 8.53 10.94
CA ASN A 157 7.35 8.62 10.44
C ASN A 157 6.52 9.74 11.10
N GLN A 158 6.78 10.97 10.69
CA GLN A 158 6.24 12.19 11.27
C GLN A 158 5.03 12.70 10.48
N TYR A 159 4.96 12.36 9.19
CA TYR A 159 3.90 12.81 8.28
C TYR A 159 3.16 11.65 7.64
N ARG A 160 1.93 11.42 8.13
CA ARG A 160 0.82 10.84 7.38
C ARG A 160 0.54 11.74 6.17
N ARG A 161 1.33 11.60 5.10
CA ARG A 161 1.15 12.37 3.86
C ARG A 161 -0.13 11.88 3.17
N LEU A 162 -1.00 12.81 2.79
CA LEU A 162 -2.19 12.52 2.01
C LEU A 162 -1.80 11.96 0.63
N ALA A 163 -2.68 11.14 0.03
CA ALA A 163 -2.42 10.34 -1.16
C ALA A 163 -2.09 11.13 -2.45
N SER A 164 -2.12 12.47 -2.40
CA SER A 164 -1.79 13.37 -3.51
C SER A 164 -0.28 13.58 -3.76
N PHE A 165 0.61 12.99 -2.95
CA PHE A 165 2.06 13.09 -3.19
C PHE A 165 2.75 11.71 -3.21
N LEU A 166 2.88 11.15 -4.41
CA LEU A 166 3.47 9.83 -4.68
C LEU A 166 4.99 9.79 -4.42
N SER A 167 5.39 9.72 -3.16
CA SER A 167 6.81 9.59 -2.81
C SER A 167 7.40 8.24 -3.30
N PRO A 168 8.70 8.16 -3.68
CA PRO A 168 9.31 6.89 -4.07
C PRO A 168 9.25 5.80 -2.98
N GLY A 169 9.24 6.20 -1.70
CA GLY A 169 8.99 5.31 -0.57
C GLY A 169 7.57 4.76 -0.53
N TYR A 170 6.55 5.61 -0.76
CA TYR A 170 5.16 5.16 -0.92
C TYR A 170 5.03 4.20 -2.09
N LEU A 171 5.57 4.56 -3.26
CA LEU A 171 5.49 3.76 -4.48
C LEU A 171 6.12 2.37 -4.30
N SER A 172 7.31 2.29 -3.69
CA SER A 172 7.96 1.00 -3.42
C SER A 172 7.28 0.17 -2.33
N ARG A 173 6.70 0.78 -1.29
CA ARG A 173 5.86 0.05 -0.31
C ARG A 173 4.55 -0.45 -0.91
N ARG A 174 3.91 0.37 -1.75
CA ARG A 174 2.65 0.04 -2.45
C ARG A 174 2.89 -1.08 -3.45
N ALA A 175 3.93 -0.98 -4.29
CA ALA A 175 4.33 -2.05 -5.20
C ALA A 175 4.65 -3.37 -4.48
N ALA A 176 5.29 -3.33 -3.30
CA ALA A 176 5.49 -4.55 -2.51
C ALA A 176 4.16 -5.20 -2.09
N VAL A 177 3.18 -4.41 -1.60
CA VAL A 177 1.84 -4.92 -1.26
C VAL A 177 1.10 -5.46 -2.48
N ASP A 178 1.16 -4.75 -3.61
CA ASP A 178 0.38 -5.07 -4.80
C ASP A 178 0.97 -6.30 -5.53
N PHE A 179 2.29 -6.40 -5.66
CA PHE A 179 2.99 -7.61 -6.17
C PHE A 179 3.11 -8.75 -5.13
N SER A 180 2.47 -8.61 -3.96
CA SER A 180 2.45 -9.58 -2.86
C SER A 180 3.83 -9.98 -2.31
N VAL A 181 4.79 -9.05 -2.33
CA VAL A 181 6.09 -9.15 -1.65
C VAL A 181 5.91 -8.75 -0.16
N PRO A 182 6.24 -9.64 0.79
CA PRO A 182 6.17 -9.34 2.22
C PRO A 182 6.90 -8.04 2.61
N LEU A 183 6.29 -7.24 3.50
CA LEU A 183 6.75 -5.90 3.85
C LEU A 183 6.86 -5.71 5.37
N ILE A 184 8.01 -5.21 5.85
CA ILE A 184 8.22 -4.80 7.25
C ILE A 184 8.62 -3.33 7.32
N THR A 185 7.83 -2.51 8.04
CA THR A 185 8.00 -1.05 8.13
C THR A 185 8.40 -0.50 9.49
N ASN A 186 8.76 -1.36 10.46
CA ASN A 186 9.16 -0.92 11.81
C ASN A 186 10.48 -1.57 12.24
N VAL A 187 11.44 -0.77 12.73
CA VAL A 187 12.79 -1.22 13.11
C VAL A 187 12.77 -2.29 14.21
N LYS A 188 11.83 -2.22 15.17
CA LYS A 188 11.71 -3.21 16.24
C LYS A 188 11.19 -4.55 15.72
N CYS A 189 10.20 -4.51 14.83
CA CYS A 189 9.69 -5.70 14.15
C CYS A 189 10.76 -6.33 13.26
N ALA A 190 11.48 -5.53 12.46
CA ALA A 190 12.56 -6.01 11.60
C ALA A 190 13.69 -6.67 12.41
N LYS A 191 14.09 -6.07 13.54
CA LYS A 191 15.08 -6.66 14.46
C LYS A 191 14.58 -7.95 15.10
N LEU A 192 13.31 -8.01 15.54
CA LEU A 192 12.75 -9.24 16.13
C LEU A 192 12.64 -10.35 15.08
N PHE A 193 12.20 -10.03 13.87
CA PHE A 193 12.12 -10.95 12.73
C PHE A 193 13.49 -11.55 12.38
N VAL A 194 14.52 -10.73 12.18
CA VAL A 194 15.87 -11.22 11.82
C VAL A 194 16.51 -12.02 12.96
N ASN A 195 16.29 -11.65 14.22
CA ASN A 195 16.78 -12.47 15.35
C ASN A 195 15.98 -13.78 15.51
N ALA A 196 14.68 -13.81 15.19
CA ALA A 196 13.91 -15.04 15.17
C ALA A 196 14.39 -15.99 14.06
N LEU A 197 14.62 -15.49 12.84
CA LEU A 197 15.25 -16.28 11.77
C LEU A 197 16.62 -16.83 12.22
N TYR A 198 17.49 -15.97 12.75
CA TYR A 198 18.83 -16.39 13.16
C TYR A 198 18.81 -17.46 14.26
N ASN A 199 17.94 -17.31 15.26
CA ASN A 199 17.92 -18.20 16.43
C ASN A 199 17.21 -19.55 16.16
N LEU A 200 16.33 -19.64 15.16
CA LEU A 200 15.46 -20.81 14.94
C LEU A 200 15.89 -21.73 13.79
N GLY A 201 16.96 -21.41 13.04
CA GLY A 201 17.48 -22.25 11.95
C GLY A 201 17.72 -21.54 10.61
N GLY A 202 17.65 -20.21 10.57
CA GLY A 202 17.97 -19.39 9.41
C GLY A 202 17.00 -19.56 8.24
N ARG A 203 17.52 -19.97 7.07
CA ARG A 203 16.73 -20.12 5.83
C ARG A 203 15.79 -21.32 5.82
N ASN A 204 16.13 -22.39 6.54
CA ASN A 204 15.46 -23.69 6.40
C ASN A 204 14.46 -23.96 7.53
N ILE A 205 13.96 -22.90 8.18
CA ILE A 205 13.00 -23.00 9.28
C ILE A 205 11.69 -23.63 8.80
N GLN A 206 11.31 -24.74 9.43
CA GLN A 206 9.96 -25.30 9.35
C GLN A 206 9.27 -25.10 10.71
N LEU A 207 8.45 -24.04 10.80
CA LEU A 207 7.50 -23.87 11.90
C LEU A 207 6.15 -24.42 11.46
N VAL A 208 5.72 -25.51 12.10
CA VAL A 208 4.35 -26.00 11.97
C VAL A 208 3.45 -25.10 12.83
N LEU A 209 2.50 -24.42 12.18
CA LEU A 209 1.45 -23.67 12.87
C LEU A 209 0.34 -24.64 13.30
N GLN A 210 0.22 -24.86 14.60
CA GLN A 210 -0.87 -25.67 15.16
C GLN A 210 -2.15 -24.82 15.34
N PRO A 211 -3.36 -25.41 15.32
CA PRO A 211 -4.61 -24.65 15.49
C PRO A 211 -4.75 -23.89 16.82
N TYR A 212 -3.91 -24.21 17.82
CA TYR A 212 -3.82 -23.48 19.09
C TYR A 212 -2.69 -22.43 19.14
N ASP A 213 -1.73 -22.48 18.20
CA ASP A 213 -0.62 -21.52 18.15
C ASP A 213 -1.09 -20.12 17.75
N ALA A 214 -2.16 -20.01 16.95
CA ALA A 214 -2.69 -18.76 16.42
C ALA A 214 -4.22 -18.72 16.49
N ARG A 215 -4.78 -17.65 17.07
CA ARG A 215 -6.22 -17.36 16.92
C ARG A 215 -6.46 -16.36 15.80
N PHE A 216 -7.11 -16.83 14.75
CA PHE A 216 -7.64 -16.00 13.67
C PHE A 216 -9.05 -15.48 14.00
N SER A 217 -9.45 -14.39 13.36
CA SER A 217 -10.86 -13.99 13.25
C SER A 217 -11.66 -14.90 12.31
N CYS A 218 -10.98 -15.56 11.37
CA CYS A 218 -11.55 -16.52 10.43
C CYS A 218 -10.48 -17.46 9.87
N ARG A 219 -10.83 -18.72 9.64
CA ARG A 219 -10.01 -19.69 8.90
C ARG A 219 -10.12 -19.39 7.40
N VAL A 220 -8.99 -19.18 6.74
CA VAL A 220 -8.91 -19.02 5.28
C VAL A 220 -8.10 -20.17 4.71
N ILE A 221 -8.60 -20.81 3.65
CA ILE A 221 -7.90 -21.85 2.89
C ILE A 221 -7.57 -21.34 1.49
N THR A 222 -6.49 -21.88 0.90
CA THR A 222 -6.16 -21.68 -0.52
C THR A 222 -6.52 -22.93 -1.29
N LEU A 223 -7.29 -22.79 -2.36
CA LEU A 223 -7.68 -23.86 -3.28
C LEU A 223 -7.24 -23.52 -4.71
N PRO A 224 -7.08 -24.50 -5.61
CA PRO A 224 -6.92 -24.24 -7.03
C PRO A 224 -8.11 -23.45 -7.60
N GLY A 225 -7.89 -22.74 -8.70
CA GLY A 225 -8.96 -22.06 -9.43
C GLY A 225 -10.08 -23.01 -9.88
N PHE A 226 -11.34 -22.69 -9.56
CA PHE A 226 -12.49 -23.53 -9.94
C PHE A 226 -12.85 -23.37 -11.42
N ILE A 227 -13.49 -24.39 -11.98
CA ILE A 227 -13.90 -24.47 -13.39
C ILE A 227 -15.44 -24.60 -13.46
N SER A 228 -16.12 -23.65 -14.09
CA SER A 228 -17.58 -23.72 -14.28
C SER A 228 -17.87 -24.59 -15.50
N PHE A 229 -18.62 -25.67 -15.31
CA PHE A 229 -18.72 -26.72 -16.31
C PHE A 229 -19.81 -26.53 -17.36
N ASN A 230 -20.95 -25.94 -16.99
CA ASN A 230 -22.08 -25.66 -17.87
C ASN A 230 -22.58 -24.22 -17.62
N THR A 231 -22.15 -23.28 -18.47
CA THR A 231 -22.37 -21.83 -18.30
C THR A 231 -22.98 -21.27 -19.58
N PRO A 232 -24.24 -20.77 -19.61
CA PRO A 232 -24.82 -20.20 -20.83
C PRO A 232 -24.06 -18.95 -21.29
N VAL A 233 -24.07 -18.64 -22.58
CA VAL A 233 -23.44 -17.43 -23.17
C VAL A 233 -24.25 -16.13 -22.90
N GLU A 234 -25.37 -16.21 -22.19
CA GLU A 234 -26.22 -15.07 -21.88
C GLU A 234 -25.56 -14.08 -20.91
N ASN A 235 -25.30 -12.85 -21.37
CA ASN A 235 -24.65 -11.78 -20.61
C ASN A 235 -23.30 -12.18 -19.98
N VAL A 236 -22.36 -12.62 -20.84
CA VAL A 236 -20.99 -13.05 -20.48
C VAL A 236 -20.31 -12.13 -19.45
N CYS A 237 -20.45 -10.82 -19.56
CA CYS A 237 -19.87 -9.85 -18.62
C CYS A 237 -20.32 -10.09 -17.17
N SER A 238 -21.64 -10.24 -16.96
CA SER A 238 -22.22 -10.57 -15.66
C SER A 238 -21.77 -11.96 -15.18
N MET A 239 -21.71 -12.94 -16.07
CA MET A 239 -21.28 -14.30 -15.71
C MET A 239 -19.80 -14.35 -15.29
N MET A 240 -18.93 -13.56 -15.91
CA MET A 240 -17.52 -13.44 -15.50
C MET A 240 -17.36 -12.75 -14.13
N GLU A 241 -18.16 -11.73 -13.83
CA GLU A 241 -18.20 -11.12 -12.49
C GLU A 241 -18.69 -12.10 -11.41
N GLN A 242 -19.78 -12.83 -11.66
CA GLN A 242 -20.29 -13.83 -10.72
C GLN A 242 -19.33 -15.04 -10.61
N GLY A 243 -18.62 -15.38 -11.68
CA GLY A 243 -17.54 -16.37 -11.69
C GLY A 243 -16.42 -16.00 -10.73
N LEU A 244 -15.87 -14.79 -10.84
CA LEU A 244 -14.84 -14.28 -9.94
C LEU A 244 -15.27 -14.25 -8.47
N ARG A 245 -16.53 -13.86 -8.19
CA ARG A 245 -17.13 -13.92 -6.85
C ARG A 245 -17.29 -15.34 -6.31
N GLY A 246 -17.49 -16.32 -7.20
CA GLY A 246 -17.58 -17.75 -6.86
C GLY A 246 -16.23 -18.47 -6.77
N GLY A 247 -15.12 -17.84 -7.17
CA GLY A 247 -13.81 -18.49 -7.30
C GLY A 247 -13.62 -19.26 -8.62
N PHE A 248 -14.58 -19.13 -9.55
CA PHE A 248 -14.48 -19.70 -10.89
C PHE A 248 -13.52 -18.88 -11.74
N THR A 249 -12.29 -19.39 -11.81
CA THR A 249 -11.20 -18.81 -12.61
C THR A 249 -11.31 -19.14 -14.10
N THR A 250 -12.06 -20.20 -14.43
CA THR A 250 -12.29 -20.63 -15.82
C THR A 250 -13.78 -20.90 -16.04
N LEU A 251 -14.37 -20.32 -17.08
CA LEU A 251 -15.77 -20.56 -17.48
C LEU A 251 -15.85 -21.35 -18.78
N CYS A 252 -16.51 -22.51 -18.75
CA CYS A 252 -16.87 -23.26 -19.95
C CYS A 252 -18.23 -22.75 -20.44
N LEU A 253 -18.20 -21.97 -21.52
CA LEU A 253 -19.33 -21.24 -22.09
C LEU A 253 -20.07 -22.13 -23.12
N HIS A 254 -21.39 -22.14 -23.06
CA HIS A 254 -22.27 -22.90 -23.94
C HIS A 254 -22.93 -21.98 -24.97
N ALA A 255 -22.60 -22.19 -26.25
CA ALA A 255 -23.02 -21.33 -27.35
C ALA A 255 -24.39 -21.79 -27.90
N THR A 256 -25.46 -21.10 -27.51
CA THR A 256 -26.86 -21.54 -27.64
C THR A 256 -27.60 -21.09 -28.90
N GLN A 257 -26.94 -20.46 -29.88
CA GLN A 257 -27.61 -19.77 -31.00
C GLN A 257 -27.39 -20.40 -32.39
N GLY A 258 -27.33 -21.73 -32.47
CA GLY A 258 -27.66 -22.47 -33.69
C GLY A 258 -26.52 -23.16 -34.42
N ILE A 259 -26.56 -23.15 -35.76
CA ILE A 259 -25.63 -23.91 -36.62
C ILE A 259 -24.35 -23.09 -36.84
N TYR A 260 -23.33 -23.37 -36.02
CA TYR A 260 -22.02 -22.72 -36.12
C TYR A 260 -21.16 -23.25 -37.28
N HIS A 261 -20.67 -22.35 -38.13
CA HIS A 261 -19.51 -22.54 -38.99
C HIS A 261 -18.25 -21.95 -38.34
N SER A 262 -17.07 -22.09 -38.98
CA SER A 262 -15.81 -21.56 -38.44
C SER A 262 -15.83 -20.04 -38.24
N GLN A 263 -16.43 -19.32 -39.18
CA GLN A 263 -16.56 -17.85 -39.13
C GLN A 263 -17.41 -17.39 -37.94
N ASP A 264 -18.41 -18.17 -37.53
CA ASP A 264 -19.27 -17.86 -36.39
C ASP A 264 -18.55 -18.12 -35.05
N LEU A 265 -17.62 -19.09 -35.02
CA LEU A 265 -16.73 -19.34 -33.89
C LEU A 265 -15.75 -18.18 -33.67
N ASP A 266 -15.17 -17.67 -34.75
CA ASP A 266 -14.29 -16.51 -34.71
C ASP A 266 -15.09 -15.25 -34.37
N ALA A 267 -16.30 -15.09 -34.92
CA ALA A 267 -17.21 -13.98 -34.58
C ALA A 267 -17.63 -14.02 -33.10
N LEU A 268 -17.99 -15.18 -32.54
CA LEU A 268 -18.33 -15.33 -31.12
C LEU A 268 -17.11 -15.09 -30.22
N SER A 269 -15.93 -15.56 -30.62
CA SER A 269 -14.68 -15.30 -29.91
C SER A 269 -14.39 -13.79 -29.89
N ASN A 270 -14.44 -13.14 -31.06
CA ASN A 270 -14.29 -11.69 -31.18
C ASN A 270 -15.38 -10.91 -30.41
N GLN A 271 -16.63 -11.39 -30.36
CA GLN A 271 -17.73 -10.79 -29.60
C GLN A 271 -17.47 -10.85 -28.08
N ILE A 272 -16.90 -11.95 -27.59
CA ILE A 272 -16.43 -12.06 -26.21
C ILE A 272 -15.27 -11.08 -25.99
N GLU A 273 -14.27 -11.04 -26.87
CA GLU A 273 -13.12 -10.13 -26.73
C GLU A 273 -13.48 -8.64 -26.90
N SER A 274 -14.53 -8.28 -27.65
CA SER A 274 -14.90 -6.89 -27.96
C SER A 274 -15.92 -6.28 -27.00
N ASN A 275 -16.85 -7.08 -26.45
CA ASN A 275 -17.86 -6.58 -25.52
C ASN A 275 -17.34 -6.51 -24.07
N LEU A 276 -16.26 -7.23 -23.78
CA LEU A 276 -15.55 -7.13 -22.51
C LEU A 276 -14.60 -5.93 -22.55
N ASN A 277 -14.84 -4.94 -21.68
CA ASN A 277 -13.80 -4.03 -21.24
C ASN A 277 -12.75 -4.85 -20.44
N GLY A 278 -11.86 -5.56 -21.14
CA GLY A 278 -10.90 -6.51 -20.57
C GLY A 278 -11.52 -7.85 -20.15
N ILE A 279 -10.90 -8.95 -20.57
CA ILE A 279 -11.31 -10.32 -20.17
C ILE A 279 -10.75 -10.63 -18.78
N PRO A 280 -11.57 -10.92 -17.75
CA PRO A 280 -11.10 -11.04 -16.37
C PRO A 280 -11.05 -12.47 -15.83
N THR A 281 -11.57 -13.45 -16.57
CA THR A 281 -11.50 -14.90 -16.26
C THR A 281 -11.02 -15.66 -17.49
N ASN A 282 -10.43 -16.84 -17.29
CA ASN A 282 -10.17 -17.74 -18.40
C ASN A 282 -11.50 -18.30 -18.94
N TYR A 283 -11.55 -18.64 -20.21
CA TYR A 283 -12.76 -19.21 -20.81
C TYR A 283 -12.45 -20.24 -21.90
N THR A 284 -13.45 -21.06 -22.17
CA THR A 284 -13.48 -22.00 -23.30
C THR A 284 -14.94 -22.16 -23.76
N ILE A 285 -15.17 -22.75 -24.94
CA ILE A 285 -16.49 -22.74 -25.60
C ILE A 285 -16.87 -24.17 -26.04
N TYR A 286 -18.10 -24.61 -25.75
CA TYR A 286 -18.72 -25.79 -26.35
C TYR A 286 -19.55 -25.42 -27.59
N LEU A 287 -19.67 -26.35 -28.54
CA LEU A 287 -20.51 -26.19 -29.73
C LEU A 287 -21.75 -27.08 -29.65
N ASP A 288 -22.92 -26.55 -30.04
CA ASP A 288 -24.17 -27.32 -30.09
C ASP A 288 -24.26 -28.27 -31.30
N ALA A 289 -24.55 -29.53 -31.02
CA ALA A 289 -24.90 -30.53 -32.01
C ALA A 289 -26.33 -30.32 -32.53
N HIS A 290 -26.49 -30.21 -33.85
CA HIS A 290 -27.77 -30.12 -34.54
C HIS A 290 -27.96 -31.33 -35.47
N ARG A 291 -29.17 -31.52 -36.00
CA ARG A 291 -29.51 -32.61 -36.93
C ARG A 291 -28.63 -32.62 -38.19
N ASP A 292 -28.16 -31.45 -38.62
CA ASP A 292 -27.61 -31.22 -39.96
C ASP A 292 -26.10 -30.90 -39.95
N ASN A 293 -25.53 -30.52 -38.81
CA ASN A 293 -24.16 -30.00 -38.70
C ASN A 293 -23.08 -31.07 -38.40
N ALA A 294 -23.43 -32.36 -38.28
CA ALA A 294 -22.54 -33.44 -37.85
C ALA A 294 -21.21 -33.58 -38.64
N HIS A 295 -21.18 -33.19 -39.92
CA HIS A 295 -19.94 -33.18 -40.71
C HIS A 295 -19.14 -31.87 -40.57
N SER A 296 -19.81 -30.71 -40.53
CA SER A 296 -19.14 -29.41 -40.46
C SER A 296 -18.55 -29.18 -39.07
N ILE A 297 -19.31 -29.48 -38.01
CA ILE A 297 -18.91 -29.28 -36.62
C ILE A 297 -17.67 -30.11 -36.26
N ALA A 298 -17.55 -31.33 -36.79
CA ALA A 298 -16.42 -32.24 -36.53
C ALA A 298 -15.07 -31.65 -36.97
N SER A 299 -15.04 -30.74 -37.96
CA SER A 299 -13.82 -30.02 -38.34
C SER A 299 -13.36 -28.99 -37.28
N LEU A 300 -14.29 -28.50 -36.45
CA LEU A 300 -14.10 -27.42 -35.49
C LEU A 300 -13.60 -27.91 -34.12
N PHE A 301 -13.42 -29.23 -33.92
CA PHE A 301 -12.99 -29.82 -32.64
C PHE A 301 -11.65 -29.29 -32.09
N LYS A 302 -10.80 -28.72 -32.95
CA LYS A 302 -9.56 -28.05 -32.51
C LYS A 302 -9.85 -26.71 -31.83
N SER A 303 -10.93 -26.04 -32.20
CA SER A 303 -11.30 -24.68 -31.77
C SER A 303 -12.45 -24.62 -30.74
N CYS A 304 -12.73 -25.73 -30.05
CA CYS A 304 -13.68 -25.81 -28.94
C CYS A 304 -13.17 -26.70 -27.79
N ALA A 305 -13.90 -26.68 -26.66
CA ALA A 305 -13.72 -27.58 -25.53
C ALA A 305 -14.24 -29.00 -25.81
N GLY A 306 -15.39 -29.08 -26.50
CA GLY A 306 -16.14 -30.31 -26.73
C GLY A 306 -17.45 -30.03 -27.47
N LEU A 307 -18.23 -31.10 -27.66
CA LEU A 307 -19.56 -31.06 -28.27
C LEU A 307 -20.64 -31.08 -27.18
N TYR A 308 -21.69 -30.27 -27.32
CA TYR A 308 -22.88 -30.32 -26.46
C TYR A 308 -24.04 -30.94 -27.25
N LEU A 309 -24.69 -31.95 -26.67
CA LEU A 309 -25.66 -32.82 -27.35
C LEU A 309 -26.98 -32.86 -26.56
N ARG A 310 -27.85 -31.89 -26.81
CA ARG A 310 -29.22 -31.84 -26.26
C ARG A 310 -30.16 -32.71 -27.09
N VAL A 311 -30.71 -33.77 -26.50
CA VAL A 311 -31.62 -34.70 -27.17
C VAL A 311 -32.92 -34.83 -26.38
N THR A 312 -33.91 -34.03 -26.78
CA THR A 312 -35.26 -34.01 -26.20
C THR A 312 -36.27 -34.87 -26.97
N ASP A 313 -35.88 -35.42 -28.11
CA ASP A 313 -36.73 -36.21 -29.01
C ASP A 313 -36.25 -37.65 -29.18
N SER A 314 -37.12 -38.53 -29.67
CA SER A 314 -36.84 -39.96 -29.89
C SER A 314 -36.10 -40.27 -31.21
N GLY A 315 -35.58 -39.26 -31.90
CA GLY A 315 -34.82 -39.43 -33.13
C GLY A 315 -33.39 -39.93 -32.89
N THR A 316 -32.76 -40.43 -33.95
CA THR A 316 -31.41 -41.02 -33.92
C THR A 316 -30.33 -40.13 -34.54
N TRP A 317 -30.63 -38.84 -34.78
CA TRP A 317 -29.72 -37.90 -35.47
C TRP A 317 -28.38 -37.71 -34.73
N TRP A 318 -28.39 -37.85 -33.40
CA TRP A 318 -27.21 -37.83 -32.53
C TRP A 318 -26.21 -38.95 -32.82
N TRP A 319 -26.65 -40.08 -33.39
CA TRP A 319 -25.80 -41.22 -33.73
C TRP A 319 -24.64 -40.82 -34.62
N LYS A 320 -24.93 -39.96 -35.61
CA LYS A 320 -23.97 -39.46 -36.59
C LYS A 320 -22.89 -38.57 -35.97
N HIS A 321 -23.19 -37.90 -34.85
CA HIS A 321 -22.20 -37.14 -34.09
C HIS A 321 -21.25 -38.05 -33.30
N LEU A 322 -21.73 -39.19 -32.79
CA LEU A 322 -20.85 -40.19 -32.15
C LEU A 322 -19.90 -40.84 -33.17
N GLU A 323 -20.30 -40.93 -34.44
CA GLU A 323 -19.47 -41.38 -35.55
C GLU A 323 -18.42 -40.34 -35.97
N THR A 324 -18.83 -39.08 -36.20
CA THR A 324 -17.93 -38.05 -36.76
C THR A 324 -17.07 -37.32 -35.73
N TRP A 325 -17.50 -37.22 -34.46
CA TRP A 325 -16.75 -36.48 -33.44
C TRP A 325 -15.49 -37.25 -33.01
N PRO A 326 -14.31 -36.60 -32.92
CA PRO A 326 -13.08 -37.26 -32.50
C PRO A 326 -13.13 -37.88 -31.11
N SER A 327 -12.53 -39.06 -30.94
CA SER A 327 -12.56 -39.84 -29.69
C SER A 327 -11.73 -39.27 -28.54
N ASN A 328 -10.89 -38.26 -28.82
CA ASN A 328 -10.09 -37.52 -27.85
C ASN A 328 -10.69 -36.17 -27.45
N SER A 329 -11.96 -35.91 -27.78
CA SER A 329 -12.67 -34.67 -27.45
C SER A 329 -13.99 -35.00 -26.73
N PRO A 330 -14.31 -34.34 -25.60
CA PRO A 330 -15.48 -34.68 -24.78
C PRO A 330 -16.80 -34.37 -25.48
N ILE A 331 -17.83 -35.13 -25.11
CA ILE A 331 -19.22 -34.94 -25.53
C ILE A 331 -20.07 -34.83 -24.27
N LEU A 332 -20.69 -33.67 -24.07
CA LEU A 332 -21.70 -33.41 -23.05
C LEU A 332 -23.07 -33.80 -23.61
N VAL A 333 -23.90 -34.51 -22.84
CA VAL A 333 -25.18 -35.07 -23.27
C VAL A 333 -26.29 -34.66 -22.30
N GLU A 334 -27.29 -33.94 -22.81
CA GLU A 334 -28.48 -33.56 -22.07
C GLU A 334 -29.65 -34.40 -22.58
N ALA A 335 -29.98 -35.48 -21.86
CA ALA A 335 -31.01 -36.47 -22.20
C ALA A 335 -31.52 -37.18 -20.93
N SER A 336 -32.73 -37.76 -20.96
CA SER A 336 -33.27 -38.55 -19.84
C SER A 336 -33.97 -39.85 -20.29
N GLY A 337 -34.13 -40.78 -19.35
CA GLY A 337 -34.89 -42.04 -19.48
C GLY A 337 -34.45 -42.91 -20.66
N LEU A 338 -35.41 -43.22 -21.53
CA LEU A 338 -35.18 -44.06 -22.71
C LEU A 338 -34.20 -43.41 -23.72
N VAL A 339 -34.17 -42.08 -23.81
CA VAL A 339 -33.25 -41.37 -24.72
C VAL A 339 -31.82 -41.47 -24.19
N LEU A 340 -31.62 -41.21 -22.89
CA LEU A 340 -30.34 -41.41 -22.21
C LEU A 340 -29.85 -42.85 -22.37
N THR A 341 -30.71 -43.83 -22.11
CA THR A 341 -30.40 -45.26 -22.26
C THR A 341 -29.97 -45.60 -23.71
N SER A 342 -30.64 -45.02 -24.70
CA SER A 342 -30.32 -45.23 -26.13
C SER A 342 -28.96 -44.64 -26.52
N ILE A 343 -28.62 -43.45 -26.02
CA ILE A 343 -27.33 -42.80 -26.28
C ILE A 343 -26.20 -43.55 -25.58
N LEU A 344 -26.41 -44.03 -24.35
CA LEU A 344 -25.46 -44.89 -23.64
C LEU A 344 -25.19 -46.20 -24.40
N PHE A 345 -26.22 -46.84 -24.95
CA PHE A 345 -26.06 -48.01 -25.81
C PHE A 345 -25.28 -47.70 -27.10
N GLY A 346 -25.58 -46.56 -27.75
CA GLY A 346 -24.82 -46.07 -28.91
C GLY A 346 -23.34 -45.79 -28.60
N SER A 347 -23.03 -45.26 -27.42
CA SER A 347 -21.64 -45.01 -26.99
C SER A 347 -20.82 -46.29 -26.85
N VAL A 348 -21.44 -47.39 -26.39
CA VAL A 348 -20.82 -48.71 -26.31
C VAL A 348 -20.54 -49.26 -27.70
N ILE A 349 -21.51 -49.16 -28.63
CA ILE A 349 -21.33 -49.60 -30.03
C ILE A 349 -20.18 -48.86 -30.71
N HIS A 350 -20.04 -47.55 -30.46
CA HIS A 350 -18.95 -46.73 -31.01
C HIS A 350 -17.62 -46.83 -30.25
N GLY A 351 -17.37 -47.98 -29.60
CA GLY A 351 -16.11 -48.30 -28.92
C GLY A 351 -16.00 -47.72 -27.51
N SER A 352 -17.11 -47.74 -26.75
CA SER A 352 -17.21 -47.17 -25.39
C SER A 352 -16.78 -45.70 -25.32
N ARG A 353 -17.30 -44.86 -26.23
CA ARG A 353 -17.02 -43.40 -26.28
C ARG A 353 -17.25 -42.76 -24.90
N PRO A 354 -16.30 -41.96 -24.38
CA PRO A 354 -16.53 -41.20 -23.16
C PRO A 354 -17.64 -40.17 -23.33
N LEU A 355 -18.60 -40.16 -22.40
CA LEU A 355 -19.71 -39.20 -22.37
C LEU A 355 -19.79 -38.51 -21.01
N HIS A 356 -20.26 -37.27 -20.99
CA HIS A 356 -20.62 -36.56 -19.77
C HIS A 356 -22.12 -36.25 -19.77
N ILE A 357 -22.91 -36.86 -18.88
CA ILE A 357 -24.35 -36.62 -18.80
C ILE A 357 -24.60 -35.38 -17.94
N THR A 358 -25.15 -34.33 -18.54
CA THR A 358 -25.35 -33.02 -17.89
C THR A 358 -26.81 -32.79 -17.50
N GLN A 359 -27.00 -31.92 -16.51
CA GLN A 359 -28.29 -31.53 -15.92
C GLN A 359 -29.06 -32.65 -15.24
N VAL A 360 -28.36 -33.65 -14.67
CA VAL A 360 -29.04 -34.79 -14.04
C VAL A 360 -29.86 -34.34 -12.82
N CYS A 361 -31.11 -34.78 -12.78
CA CYS A 361 -32.08 -34.34 -11.77
C CYS A 361 -33.01 -35.43 -11.23
N LYS A 362 -33.32 -36.48 -12.02
CA LYS A 362 -34.24 -37.56 -11.63
C LYS A 362 -33.52 -38.76 -11.02
N LYS A 363 -34.19 -39.48 -10.12
CA LYS A 363 -33.76 -40.79 -9.60
C LYS A 363 -33.56 -41.82 -10.72
N GLU A 364 -34.48 -41.86 -11.69
CA GLU A 364 -34.42 -42.79 -12.84
C GLU A 364 -33.12 -42.62 -13.65
N ASP A 365 -32.73 -41.37 -13.94
CA ASP A 365 -31.51 -41.06 -14.67
C ASP A 365 -30.25 -41.39 -13.86
N MET A 366 -30.26 -41.12 -12.54
CA MET A 366 -29.16 -41.50 -11.64
C MET A 366 -29.02 -43.03 -11.50
N ASP A 367 -30.12 -43.77 -11.47
CA ASP A 367 -30.10 -45.24 -11.39
C ASP A 367 -29.52 -45.84 -12.70
N ILE A 368 -29.86 -45.28 -13.87
CA ILE A 368 -29.25 -45.62 -15.16
C ILE A 368 -27.75 -45.32 -15.17
N ILE A 369 -27.34 -44.14 -14.72
CA ILE A 369 -25.92 -43.72 -14.69
C ILE A 369 -25.12 -44.59 -13.72
N ARG A 370 -25.63 -44.87 -12.52
CA ARG A 370 -24.99 -45.78 -11.54
C ARG A 370 -24.81 -47.17 -12.13
N ALA A 371 -25.83 -47.72 -12.79
CA ALA A 371 -25.76 -49.03 -13.43
C ALA A 371 -24.71 -49.07 -14.55
N ALA A 372 -24.61 -48.03 -15.38
CA ALA A 372 -23.62 -47.91 -16.43
C ALA A 372 -22.19 -47.75 -15.89
N LYS A 373 -21.97 -46.90 -14.87
CA LYS A 373 -20.67 -46.76 -14.18
C LYS A 373 -20.22 -48.06 -13.53
N ASN A 374 -21.11 -48.76 -12.83
CA ASN A 374 -20.84 -50.07 -12.22
C ASN A 374 -20.58 -51.19 -13.25
N LYS A 375 -20.84 -50.94 -14.54
CA LYS A 375 -20.48 -51.82 -15.67
C LYS A 375 -19.20 -51.40 -16.39
N GLY A 376 -18.49 -50.37 -15.90
CA GLY A 376 -17.24 -49.90 -16.47
C GLY A 376 -17.38 -49.07 -17.75
N LEU A 377 -18.58 -48.56 -18.06
CA LEU A 377 -18.73 -47.60 -19.16
C LEU A 377 -18.01 -46.30 -18.79
N ALA A 378 -17.32 -45.69 -19.76
CA ALA A 378 -16.49 -44.50 -19.60
C ALA A 378 -17.30 -43.19 -19.44
N ILE A 379 -18.36 -43.20 -18.61
CA ILE A 379 -19.26 -42.08 -18.45
C ILE A 379 -18.99 -41.28 -17.18
N THR A 380 -19.31 -39.99 -17.24
CA THR A 380 -19.30 -39.05 -16.13
C THR A 380 -20.64 -38.30 -16.08
N CYS A 381 -20.93 -37.59 -14.99
CA CYS A 381 -22.12 -36.72 -14.92
C CYS A 381 -21.94 -35.48 -14.04
N ASP A 382 -22.76 -34.46 -14.31
CA ASP A 382 -22.96 -33.31 -13.45
C ASP A 382 -24.36 -33.27 -12.82
N VAL A 383 -24.45 -32.57 -11.71
CA VAL A 383 -25.71 -32.27 -11.01
C VAL A 383 -25.74 -30.81 -10.60
N SER A 384 -26.90 -30.17 -10.72
CA SER A 384 -27.07 -28.79 -10.29
C SER A 384 -27.10 -28.68 -8.77
N VAL A 385 -26.32 -27.74 -8.23
CA VAL A 385 -26.40 -27.28 -6.83
C VAL A 385 -27.83 -26.80 -6.50
N VAL A 386 -28.55 -26.29 -7.49
CA VAL A 386 -29.97 -25.90 -7.35
C VAL A 386 -30.86 -27.11 -7.04
N HIS A 387 -30.58 -28.28 -7.62
CA HIS A 387 -31.30 -29.53 -7.32
C HIS A 387 -30.91 -30.09 -5.95
N LEU A 388 -29.60 -30.10 -5.63
CA LEU A 388 -29.08 -30.61 -4.35
C LEU A 388 -29.56 -29.79 -3.14
N TYR A 389 -29.65 -28.47 -3.25
CA TYR A 389 -29.92 -27.58 -2.11
C TYR A 389 -31.27 -26.88 -2.15
N GLY A 390 -31.75 -26.44 -3.33
CA GLY A 390 -32.90 -25.55 -3.47
C GLY A 390 -34.22 -26.10 -2.93
N ASN A 391 -35.11 -25.20 -2.50
CA ASN A 391 -36.38 -25.55 -1.88
C ASN A 391 -37.50 -25.69 -2.92
N HIS A 392 -38.18 -26.84 -2.92
CA HIS A 392 -39.34 -27.13 -3.80
C HIS A 392 -39.10 -27.08 -5.32
N ILE A 393 -37.84 -27.30 -5.78
CA ILE A 393 -37.48 -27.22 -7.21
C ILE A 393 -37.60 -28.58 -7.92
N ILE A 394 -37.33 -29.67 -7.21
CA ILE A 394 -37.53 -31.05 -7.67
C ILE A 394 -38.25 -31.87 -6.59
N ASP A 395 -38.78 -33.03 -6.97
CA ASP A 395 -39.44 -33.99 -6.08
C ASP A 395 -38.50 -34.40 -4.94
N SER A 396 -39.01 -34.55 -3.71
CA SER A 396 -38.17 -34.91 -2.55
C SER A 396 -37.43 -36.23 -2.75
N ARG A 397 -38.07 -37.20 -3.43
CA ARG A 397 -37.50 -38.52 -3.77
C ARG A 397 -36.33 -38.44 -4.75
N ASP A 398 -36.39 -37.49 -5.68
CA ASP A 398 -35.30 -37.22 -6.62
C ASP A 398 -34.14 -36.51 -5.91
N LYS A 399 -34.45 -35.52 -5.05
CA LYS A 399 -33.45 -34.83 -4.22
C LYS A 399 -32.73 -35.81 -3.29
N GLU A 400 -33.46 -36.69 -2.62
CA GLU A 400 -32.91 -37.79 -1.81
C GLU A 400 -31.99 -38.69 -2.65
N ALA A 401 -32.42 -39.12 -3.84
CA ALA A 401 -31.60 -39.94 -4.73
C ALA A 401 -30.29 -39.26 -5.16
N LEU A 402 -30.26 -37.94 -5.35
CA LEU A 402 -29.01 -37.21 -5.63
C LEU A 402 -28.07 -37.22 -4.42
N TRP A 403 -28.60 -37.08 -3.19
CA TRP A 403 -27.81 -37.15 -1.95
C TRP A 403 -27.35 -38.58 -1.62
N GLU A 404 -28.11 -39.61 -1.99
CA GLU A 404 -27.71 -41.03 -1.90
C GLU A 404 -26.54 -41.40 -2.85
N ASN A 405 -26.16 -40.52 -3.79
CA ASN A 405 -25.27 -40.83 -4.92
C ASN A 405 -24.16 -39.79 -5.16
N LEU A 406 -23.72 -39.09 -4.10
CA LEU A 406 -22.66 -38.08 -4.17
C LEU A 406 -21.31 -38.65 -4.66
N ASP A 407 -21.05 -39.94 -4.45
CA ASP A 407 -19.90 -40.66 -4.99
C ASP A 407 -19.96 -40.78 -6.52
N MET A 408 -21.15 -41.02 -7.07
CA MET A 408 -21.44 -41.17 -8.49
C MET A 408 -21.49 -39.85 -9.27
N ILE A 409 -21.58 -38.70 -8.61
CA ILE A 409 -21.56 -37.38 -9.27
C ILE A 409 -20.10 -36.93 -9.47
N ASP A 410 -19.65 -36.64 -10.70
CA ASP A 410 -18.27 -36.20 -10.97
C ASP A 410 -18.09 -34.68 -10.78
N VAL A 411 -19.10 -33.90 -11.16
CA VAL A 411 -19.04 -32.44 -11.30
C VAL A 411 -20.31 -31.81 -10.70
N VAL A 412 -20.21 -30.58 -10.21
CA VAL A 412 -21.38 -29.79 -9.82
C VAL A 412 -21.37 -28.41 -10.46
N TYR A 413 -22.54 -27.91 -10.85
CA TYR A 413 -22.72 -26.60 -11.49
C TYR A 413 -23.90 -25.84 -10.86
N GLY A 414 -24.03 -24.55 -11.14
CA GLY A 414 -25.12 -23.72 -10.62
C GLY A 414 -24.75 -22.24 -10.54
N PRO A 415 -25.51 -21.43 -9.78
CA PRO A 415 -25.20 -20.01 -9.56
C PRO A 415 -23.78 -19.83 -9.00
N LEU A 416 -22.93 -19.16 -9.79
CA LEU A 416 -21.48 -19.18 -9.60
C LEU A 416 -21.05 -18.65 -8.22
N TYR A 417 -21.55 -17.49 -7.80
CA TYR A 417 -21.18 -16.88 -6.52
C TYR A 417 -21.70 -17.64 -5.27
N GLN A 418 -22.71 -18.50 -5.44
CA GLN A 418 -23.38 -19.21 -4.35
C GLN A 418 -22.86 -20.64 -4.17
N THR A 419 -22.45 -21.28 -5.27
CA THR A 419 -22.07 -22.71 -5.35
C THR A 419 -21.10 -23.15 -4.24
N ILE A 420 -19.93 -22.51 -4.12
CA ILE A 420 -18.93 -22.87 -3.12
C ILE A 420 -19.45 -22.67 -1.67
N SER A 421 -20.30 -21.67 -1.45
CA SER A 421 -20.81 -21.30 -0.12
C SER A 421 -21.93 -22.22 0.39
N LEU A 422 -22.59 -22.96 -0.50
CA LEU A 422 -23.53 -24.04 -0.16
C LEU A 422 -22.80 -25.36 0.11
N LEU A 423 -21.80 -25.68 -0.71
CA LEU A 423 -20.97 -26.87 -0.53
C LEU A 423 -20.18 -26.82 0.78
N LEU A 424 -19.57 -25.67 1.13
CA LEU A 424 -18.83 -25.49 2.37
C LEU A 424 -19.72 -25.52 3.63
N ALA A 425 -20.99 -25.13 3.53
CA ALA A 425 -21.95 -25.34 4.62
C ALA A 425 -22.11 -26.85 4.91
N SER A 426 -22.31 -27.67 3.87
CA SER A 426 -22.36 -29.13 4.01
C SER A 426 -21.06 -29.76 4.48
N VAL A 427 -19.89 -29.22 4.10
CA VAL A 427 -18.60 -29.68 4.66
C VAL A 427 -18.54 -29.42 6.17
N GLN A 428 -18.96 -28.25 6.65
CA GLN A 428 -18.93 -27.95 8.09
C GLN A 428 -20.05 -28.66 8.89
N GLU A 429 -21.13 -29.10 8.22
CA GLU A 429 -22.13 -30.02 8.78
C GLU A 429 -21.67 -31.49 8.79
N GLY A 430 -20.49 -31.81 8.23
CA GLY A 430 -19.98 -33.18 8.14
C GLY A 430 -20.66 -34.04 7.05
N ARG A 431 -21.43 -33.43 6.15
CA ARG A 431 -22.13 -34.11 5.04
C ARG A 431 -21.28 -34.24 3.77
N LEU A 432 -20.19 -33.49 3.65
CA LEU A 432 -19.21 -33.55 2.56
C LEU A 432 -17.79 -33.42 3.12
N SER A 433 -16.78 -33.85 2.37
CA SER A 433 -15.36 -33.56 2.66
C SER A 433 -14.85 -32.39 1.80
N MET A 434 -13.77 -31.73 2.22
CA MET A 434 -13.08 -30.74 1.38
C MET A 434 -12.55 -31.36 0.08
N SER A 435 -12.03 -32.58 0.14
CA SER A 435 -11.51 -33.32 -1.03
C SER A 435 -12.61 -33.65 -2.04
N TRP A 436 -13.84 -33.88 -1.60
CA TRP A 436 -14.99 -34.03 -2.50
C TRP A 436 -15.27 -32.71 -3.25
N VAL A 437 -15.30 -31.57 -2.54
CA VAL A 437 -15.55 -30.25 -3.15
C VAL A 437 -14.47 -29.87 -4.15
N GLU A 438 -13.19 -30.07 -3.82
CA GLU A 438 -12.06 -29.81 -4.72
C GLU A 438 -12.13 -30.71 -5.96
N SER A 439 -12.36 -32.02 -5.77
CA SER A 439 -12.53 -32.99 -6.86
C SER A 439 -13.65 -32.60 -7.84
N ARG A 440 -14.78 -32.08 -7.35
CA ARG A 440 -15.97 -31.75 -8.16
C ARG A 440 -15.91 -30.37 -8.84
N LEU A 441 -15.13 -29.44 -8.32
CA LEU A 441 -14.96 -28.07 -8.87
C LEU A 441 -13.64 -27.86 -9.63
N VAL A 442 -12.68 -28.77 -9.49
CA VAL A 442 -11.33 -28.65 -10.07
C VAL A 442 -10.96 -29.90 -10.87
N ASP A 443 -10.75 -31.04 -10.20
CA ASP A 443 -10.01 -32.16 -10.80
C ASP A 443 -10.82 -32.92 -11.86
N ASN A 444 -12.10 -33.20 -11.59
CA ASN A 444 -12.96 -33.84 -12.58
C ASN A 444 -13.26 -32.91 -13.77
N PRO A 445 -13.62 -31.62 -13.60
CA PRO A 445 -13.70 -30.67 -14.71
C PRO A 445 -12.42 -30.63 -15.57
N ARG A 446 -11.23 -30.58 -14.96
CA ARG A 446 -9.95 -30.68 -15.68
C ARG A 446 -9.84 -31.96 -16.50
N ARG A 447 -10.03 -33.11 -15.85
CA ARG A 447 -9.87 -34.45 -16.43
C ARG A 447 -10.83 -34.70 -17.59
N ILE A 448 -12.05 -34.19 -17.52
CA ILE A 448 -13.07 -34.35 -18.56
C ILE A 448 -12.79 -33.42 -19.76
N LEU A 449 -12.23 -32.24 -19.54
CA LEU A 449 -11.97 -31.23 -20.57
C LEU A 449 -10.53 -31.22 -21.13
N GLY A 450 -9.63 -32.02 -20.55
CA GLY A 450 -8.21 -32.07 -20.95
C GLY A 450 -7.40 -30.83 -20.59
N LEU A 451 -7.81 -30.09 -19.56
CA LEU A 451 -7.20 -28.80 -19.17
C LEU A 451 -6.01 -28.98 -18.22
N SER A 452 -4.87 -28.36 -18.56
CA SER A 452 -3.68 -28.29 -17.72
C SER A 452 -3.88 -27.58 -16.36
N GLN A 453 -2.87 -27.63 -15.48
CA GLN A 453 -2.88 -27.00 -14.15
C GLN A 453 -1.93 -25.80 -14.07
N PRO A 454 -2.44 -24.56 -14.18
CA PRO A 454 -1.64 -23.36 -13.94
C PRO A 454 -1.29 -23.25 -12.45
N SER A 455 0.00 -23.22 -12.11
CA SER A 455 0.50 -23.05 -10.73
C SER A 455 0.41 -21.59 -10.22
N ASP A 456 -0.17 -20.70 -11.03
CA ASP A 456 -0.27 -19.25 -10.82
C ASP A 456 -1.71 -18.76 -10.54
N THR A 457 -2.68 -19.68 -10.50
CA THR A 457 -4.11 -19.40 -10.54
C THR A 457 -4.82 -20.13 -9.39
N PHE A 458 -5.35 -19.39 -8.42
CA PHE A 458 -5.86 -19.92 -7.15
C PHE A 458 -6.92 -19.03 -6.50
N VAL A 459 -7.64 -19.59 -5.53
CA VAL A 459 -8.71 -18.93 -4.76
C VAL A 459 -8.38 -18.96 -3.28
N GLU A 460 -8.58 -17.86 -2.57
CA GLU A 460 -8.59 -17.84 -1.09
C GLU A 460 -10.05 -17.81 -0.61
N VAL A 461 -10.46 -18.82 0.16
CA VAL A 461 -11.83 -18.95 0.68
C VAL A 461 -11.83 -18.86 2.20
N ASN A 462 -12.56 -17.91 2.75
CA ASN A 462 -12.83 -17.81 4.18
C ASN A 462 -13.94 -18.81 4.55
N LEU A 463 -13.74 -19.67 5.54
CA LEU A 463 -14.67 -20.73 5.96
C LEU A 463 -15.63 -20.31 7.08
N ASP A 464 -15.32 -19.26 7.82
CA ASP A 464 -16.03 -18.89 9.05
C ASP A 464 -17.09 -17.81 8.87
N THR A 465 -17.10 -17.10 7.73
CA THR A 465 -18.17 -16.17 7.37
C THR A 465 -19.48 -16.92 7.10
N CYS A 466 -20.48 -16.77 7.98
CA CYS A 466 -21.87 -17.10 7.67
C CYS A 466 -22.58 -15.89 7.05
N TRP A 467 -23.45 -16.13 6.07
CA TRP A 467 -24.28 -15.10 5.44
C TRP A 467 -25.59 -15.71 4.93
N THR A 468 -26.63 -14.91 4.75
CA THR A 468 -27.91 -15.34 4.17
C THR A 468 -28.08 -14.82 2.75
N VAL A 469 -28.71 -15.59 1.87
CA VAL A 469 -29.03 -15.12 0.52
C VAL A 469 -30.17 -14.10 0.59
N GLU A 470 -29.84 -12.82 0.40
CA GLU A 470 -30.79 -11.70 0.38
C GLU A 470 -31.47 -11.50 -0.99
N ASP A 471 -30.96 -12.17 -2.02
CA ASP A 471 -31.41 -12.12 -3.41
C ASP A 471 -32.76 -12.86 -3.57
N ILE A 472 -33.85 -12.09 -3.75
CA ILE A 472 -35.24 -12.60 -3.77
C ILE A 472 -35.49 -13.53 -4.97
N ASP A 473 -34.82 -13.27 -6.10
CA ASP A 473 -34.96 -14.07 -7.32
C ASP A 473 -34.09 -15.35 -7.28
N SER A 474 -33.31 -15.55 -6.20
CA SER A 474 -32.45 -16.72 -6.04
C SER A 474 -33.22 -17.95 -5.50
N PRO A 475 -32.97 -19.16 -6.04
CA PRO A 475 -33.56 -20.41 -5.53
C PRO A 475 -33.16 -20.79 -4.09
N PHE A 476 -32.27 -20.00 -3.47
CA PHE A 476 -31.79 -20.18 -2.10
C PHE A 476 -32.16 -18.99 -1.19
N TYR A 477 -33.09 -18.11 -1.58
CA TYR A 477 -33.47 -16.94 -0.78
C TYR A 477 -33.78 -17.29 0.69
N GLY A 478 -33.19 -16.54 1.62
CA GLY A 478 -33.27 -16.78 3.06
C GLY A 478 -32.47 -17.96 3.60
N GLN A 479 -31.85 -18.79 2.75
CA GLN A 479 -30.98 -19.88 3.18
C GLN A 479 -29.66 -19.33 3.74
N MET A 480 -29.17 -19.95 4.83
CA MET A 480 -27.85 -19.66 5.38
C MET A 480 -26.77 -20.35 4.55
N CYS A 481 -25.94 -19.56 3.89
CA CYS A 481 -24.69 -19.97 3.26
C CYS A 481 -23.53 -19.87 4.27
N ARG A 482 -22.47 -20.66 4.05
CA ARG A 482 -21.27 -20.59 4.89
C ARG A 482 -19.99 -20.65 4.06
N GLY A 483 -19.06 -19.79 4.46
CA GLY A 483 -17.88 -19.45 3.71
C GLY A 483 -18.16 -18.40 2.64
N ILE A 484 -17.11 -17.72 2.21
CA ILE A 484 -17.12 -16.75 1.12
C ILE A 484 -15.74 -16.68 0.46
N VAL A 485 -15.69 -16.51 -0.86
CA VAL A 485 -14.43 -16.23 -1.55
C VAL A 485 -13.91 -14.87 -1.12
N GLN A 486 -12.69 -14.86 -0.60
CA GLN A 486 -12.01 -13.64 -0.16
C GLN A 486 -11.12 -13.06 -1.27
N ARG A 487 -10.50 -13.91 -2.10
CA ARG A 487 -9.63 -13.51 -3.21
C ARG A 487 -9.71 -14.51 -4.36
N THR A 488 -9.68 -14.01 -5.59
CA THR A 488 -9.48 -14.83 -6.80
C THR A 488 -8.27 -14.29 -7.56
N VAL A 489 -7.26 -15.15 -7.78
CA VAL A 489 -5.99 -14.83 -8.45
C VAL A 489 -5.90 -15.64 -9.74
N ILE A 490 -5.59 -14.98 -10.85
CA ILE A 490 -5.49 -15.58 -12.17
C ILE A 490 -4.19 -15.08 -12.80
N HIS A 491 -3.33 -16.01 -13.23
CA HIS A 491 -2.01 -15.71 -13.79
C HIS A 491 -1.15 -14.76 -12.94
N ASN A 492 -1.10 -15.03 -11.62
CA ASN A 492 -0.52 -14.20 -10.55
C ASN A 492 -1.19 -12.83 -10.28
N GLU A 493 -2.12 -12.36 -11.10
CA GLU A 493 -2.82 -11.09 -10.93
C GLU A 493 -4.10 -11.23 -10.09
N ILE A 494 -4.40 -10.24 -9.26
CA ILE A 494 -5.56 -10.27 -8.35
C ILE A 494 -6.79 -9.73 -9.07
N ALA A 495 -7.65 -10.62 -9.59
CA ALA A 495 -8.86 -10.23 -10.30
C ALA A 495 -9.99 -9.78 -9.36
N TYR A 496 -10.11 -10.40 -8.19
CA TYR A 496 -11.14 -10.12 -7.18
C TYR A 496 -10.58 -10.17 -5.75
N LEU A 497 -11.06 -9.27 -4.90
CA LEU A 497 -10.68 -9.18 -3.48
C LEU A 497 -11.83 -8.57 -2.65
N ASP A 498 -12.26 -9.28 -1.60
CA ASP A 498 -13.18 -8.78 -0.55
C ASP A 498 -14.42 -8.04 -1.09
N GLY A 499 -15.17 -8.70 -1.98
CA GLY A 499 -16.37 -8.14 -2.60
C GLY A 499 -16.12 -7.24 -3.82
N LYS A 500 -14.87 -6.84 -4.10
CA LYS A 500 -14.53 -5.87 -5.14
C LYS A 500 -13.80 -6.53 -6.32
N MET A 501 -14.20 -6.13 -7.53
CA MET A 501 -13.42 -6.38 -8.74
C MET A 501 -12.20 -5.44 -8.77
N LEU A 502 -11.04 -5.98 -9.12
CA LEU A 502 -9.78 -5.24 -9.23
C LEU A 502 -9.22 -5.19 -10.66
N TYR A 503 -9.76 -5.97 -11.60
CA TYR A 503 -9.44 -5.84 -13.01
C TYR A 503 -9.91 -4.47 -13.54
N LYS A 504 -8.98 -3.55 -13.83
CA LYS A 504 -9.29 -2.19 -14.31
C LYS A 504 -9.47 -2.17 -15.83
N GLY A 505 -10.38 -3.02 -16.31
CA GLY A 505 -10.58 -3.26 -17.74
C GLY A 505 -9.38 -3.89 -18.46
N GLN A 506 -8.52 -4.60 -17.71
CA GLN A 506 -7.33 -5.27 -18.24
C GLN A 506 -7.67 -6.72 -18.63
N ARG A 507 -7.06 -7.22 -19.72
CA ARG A 507 -7.12 -8.63 -20.11
C ARG A 507 -6.19 -9.44 -19.21
N ILE A 508 -6.75 -10.01 -18.14
CA ILE A 508 -6.09 -10.94 -17.21
C ILE A 508 -6.36 -12.38 -17.67
N GLY A 509 -7.60 -12.65 -18.06
CA GLY A 509 -8.05 -13.95 -18.54
C GLY A 509 -7.75 -14.18 -20.02
N ARG A 510 -7.65 -15.45 -20.39
CA ARG A 510 -7.37 -15.91 -21.75
C ARG A 510 -8.26 -17.07 -22.17
N ASP A 511 -8.32 -17.27 -23.47
CA ASP A 511 -8.89 -18.46 -24.10
C ASP A 511 -7.96 -19.66 -23.87
N VAL A 512 -8.42 -20.68 -23.13
CA VAL A 512 -7.61 -21.87 -22.83
C VAL A 512 -7.65 -22.94 -23.94
N ARG A 513 -8.41 -22.72 -25.04
CA ARG A 513 -8.43 -23.62 -26.21
C ARG A 513 -7.09 -23.70 -26.93
N MET A 514 -6.25 -22.67 -26.78
CA MET A 514 -5.09 -22.41 -27.65
C MET A 514 -3.75 -22.99 -27.15
N GLU A 515 -3.65 -23.46 -25.91
CA GLU A 515 -2.37 -23.87 -25.32
C GLU A 515 -2.09 -25.38 -25.43
N ASP A 516 -3.01 -26.23 -24.98
CA ASP A 516 -2.74 -27.66 -24.74
C ASP A 516 -2.75 -28.56 -26.01
N LYS A 517 -3.04 -28.01 -27.21
CA LYS A 517 -3.04 -28.78 -28.48
C LYS A 517 -1.70 -28.75 -29.24
N GLY A 518 -0.64 -28.17 -28.65
CA GLY A 518 0.69 -28.08 -29.25
C GLY A 518 1.70 -29.16 -28.84
N LEU A 519 1.45 -29.93 -27.77
CA LEU A 519 2.45 -30.81 -27.12
C LEU A 519 1.88 -32.17 -26.68
N SER A 520 1.49 -33.03 -27.63
CA SER A 520 1.43 -34.49 -27.40
C SER A 520 1.23 -35.31 -28.68
N GLU A 521 2.28 -35.52 -29.48
CA GLU A 521 2.39 -36.74 -30.30
C GLU A 521 2.76 -37.93 -29.41
N SER A 522 1.85 -38.30 -28.50
CA SER A 522 1.96 -39.48 -27.65
C SER A 522 0.67 -40.30 -27.75
N THR A 523 0.77 -41.46 -28.40
CA THR A 523 -0.37 -42.32 -28.71
C THR A 523 -1.13 -42.73 -27.44
N TYR A 524 -2.37 -42.27 -27.29
CA TYR A 524 -3.31 -42.80 -26.29
C TYR A 524 -3.79 -44.20 -26.68
N SER A 525 -2.92 -45.20 -26.49
CA SER A 525 -3.28 -46.60 -26.67
C SER A 525 -4.17 -47.07 -25.53
N TYR A 526 -5.45 -47.35 -25.81
CA TYR A 526 -6.25 -48.20 -24.94
C TYR A 526 -5.61 -49.59 -24.88
N SER A 527 -4.94 -49.89 -23.77
CA SER A 527 -4.31 -51.19 -23.54
C SER A 527 -5.36 -52.25 -23.23
N THR A 528 -5.93 -52.86 -24.28
CA THR A 528 -6.63 -54.15 -24.16
C THR A 528 -5.64 -55.21 -23.67
N LYS A 529 -5.70 -55.52 -22.37
CA LYS A 529 -5.08 -56.72 -21.80
C LYS A 529 -6.14 -57.60 -21.19
N GLU A 530 -6.26 -58.80 -21.74
CA GLU A 530 -7.10 -59.87 -21.21
C GLU A 530 -6.50 -60.42 -19.91
N GLY A 531 -7.36 -60.92 -19.01
CA GLY A 531 -6.99 -61.97 -18.05
C GLY A 531 -5.97 -61.64 -16.96
N ALA A 532 -6.25 -60.66 -16.09
CA ALA A 532 -5.64 -60.58 -14.76
C ALA A 532 -6.68 -60.20 -13.69
N ALA A 533 -6.54 -60.74 -12.48
CA ALA A 533 -7.52 -60.56 -11.41
C ALA A 533 -7.40 -59.22 -10.68
N SER A 534 -8.49 -58.83 -10.01
CA SER A 534 -8.64 -57.62 -9.19
C SER A 534 -7.46 -57.36 -8.24
N VAL A 535 -6.74 -56.25 -8.48
CA VAL A 535 -6.04 -55.48 -7.44
C VAL A 535 -6.24 -53.99 -7.74
N VAL A 536 -7.25 -53.38 -7.10
CA VAL A 536 -7.36 -51.92 -7.00
C VAL A 536 -6.39 -51.48 -5.89
N PRO A 537 -5.45 -50.55 -6.13
CA PRO A 537 -4.65 -49.94 -5.07
C PRO A 537 -5.59 -49.19 -4.10
N PRO A 538 -5.49 -49.39 -2.78
CA PRO A 538 -6.47 -48.84 -1.85
C PRO A 538 -6.47 -47.31 -1.86
N LEU A 539 -7.63 -46.73 -2.15
CA LEU A 539 -7.91 -45.30 -2.04
C LEU A 539 -8.29 -44.95 -0.59
N ASP A 540 -7.38 -45.25 0.33
CA ASP A 540 -7.53 -44.95 1.76
C ASP A 540 -6.29 -44.23 2.29
N ARG A 541 -6.54 -43.09 2.94
CA ARG A 541 -5.58 -42.44 3.83
C ARG A 541 -6.24 -42.07 5.16
N GLU A 542 -6.78 -43.12 5.79
CA GLU A 542 -7.27 -43.19 7.18
C GLU A 542 -8.37 -42.19 7.59
N ASP A 543 -9.61 -42.38 7.10
CA ASP A 543 -10.82 -41.82 7.72
C ASP A 543 -11.58 -42.87 8.55
N ASN A 544 -11.05 -43.16 9.74
CA ASN A 544 -11.54 -44.21 10.64
C ASN A 544 -12.73 -43.73 11.53
N TRP A 545 -13.96 -43.72 10.99
CA TRP A 545 -15.18 -43.53 11.80
C TRP A 545 -16.34 -44.47 11.41
N THR A 546 -16.60 -45.46 12.25
CA THR A 546 -17.79 -46.32 12.17
C THR A 546 -19.05 -45.61 12.67
N PRO A 547 -20.18 -45.61 11.93
CA PRO A 547 -21.44 -45.05 12.41
C PRO A 547 -22.09 -45.97 13.46
N LEU A 548 -22.19 -45.51 14.71
CA LEU A 548 -22.86 -46.24 15.78
C LEU A 548 -24.39 -46.03 15.76
N ILE A 549 -25.10 -46.90 15.05
CA ILE A 549 -26.55 -47.08 15.19
C ILE A 549 -26.87 -48.59 15.34
N GLY A 550 -27.50 -48.97 16.45
CA GLY A 550 -28.11 -50.30 16.62
C GLY A 550 -27.63 -51.07 17.86
N GLY A 551 -28.34 -50.90 18.99
CA GLY A 551 -28.21 -51.74 20.19
C GLY A 551 -29.56 -51.84 20.90
N LYS A 552 -30.06 -53.04 21.14
CA LYS A 552 -31.45 -53.31 21.55
C LYS A 552 -31.65 -53.48 23.06
N GLU A 553 -32.83 -53.06 23.51
CA GLU A 553 -33.64 -53.63 24.60
C GLU A 553 -33.06 -53.74 26.02
N LYS A 554 -33.69 -53.00 26.96
CA LYS A 554 -34.25 -53.61 28.18
C LYS A 554 -35.41 -52.78 28.75
N GLN A 555 -36.31 -53.46 29.47
CA GLN A 555 -37.51 -52.89 30.09
C GLN A 555 -37.24 -52.40 31.52
N SER A 556 -37.85 -51.28 31.91
CA SER A 556 -38.28 -51.02 33.29
C SER A 556 -39.33 -49.92 33.33
N SER A 557 -40.49 -50.19 33.92
CA SER A 557 -41.57 -49.23 34.20
C SER A 557 -41.36 -48.51 35.54
N VAL A 558 -42.03 -47.36 35.76
CA VAL A 558 -42.80 -46.96 36.98
C VAL A 558 -43.07 -45.44 37.02
N GLU A 559 -44.29 -45.07 37.44
CA GLU A 559 -44.83 -43.79 38.01
C GLU A 559 -44.27 -42.42 37.53
N THR A 560 -45.02 -41.52 36.86
CA THR A 560 -46.23 -40.72 37.22
C THR A 560 -46.02 -39.55 38.20
N ALA A 561 -46.16 -38.32 37.69
CA ALA A 561 -46.61 -37.14 38.46
C ALA A 561 -47.31 -36.11 37.53
N GLU A 562 -48.27 -35.40 38.10
CA GLU A 562 -49.37 -34.56 37.57
C GLU A 562 -48.96 -33.32 36.71
N TYR A 563 -49.75 -32.80 35.73
CA TYR A 563 -51.04 -32.05 35.84
C TYR A 563 -50.86 -30.68 36.56
N ILE A 564 -51.33 -29.49 36.11
CA ILE A 564 -52.40 -29.04 35.17
C ILE A 564 -51.98 -27.77 34.37
N PRO A 565 -52.42 -27.56 33.12
CA PRO A 565 -52.35 -26.28 32.38
C PRO A 565 -53.68 -25.48 32.35
N LEU A 566 -53.66 -24.19 32.00
CA LEU A 566 -54.90 -23.44 31.64
C LEU A 566 -54.69 -22.32 30.59
N ASN A 567 -55.10 -22.61 29.35
CA ASN A 567 -56.11 -21.94 28.51
C ASN A 567 -56.22 -20.39 28.41
N SER A 568 -55.84 -19.88 27.24
CA SER A 568 -56.67 -19.14 26.24
C SER A 568 -58.08 -18.63 26.59
N VAL A 569 -58.49 -17.45 26.04
CA VAL A 569 -59.58 -17.30 25.02
C VAL A 569 -59.89 -15.82 24.62
N THR A 570 -60.08 -15.61 23.31
CA THR A 570 -60.68 -14.51 22.49
C THR A 570 -60.89 -13.03 22.94
N SER A 571 -60.62 -12.15 21.96
CA SER A 571 -61.12 -10.80 21.67
C SER A 571 -62.60 -10.45 21.90
N ILE A 572 -62.93 -9.13 22.07
CA ILE A 572 -63.80 -8.33 21.15
C ILE A 572 -63.89 -6.81 21.48
N GLN A 573 -63.80 -5.98 20.43
CA GLN A 573 -64.24 -4.58 20.16
C GLN A 573 -64.68 -3.58 21.28
N SER A 574 -64.12 -2.33 21.26
CA SER A 574 -64.78 -1.10 20.72
C SER A 574 -64.48 0.27 21.45
N LYS A 575 -64.71 1.38 20.70
CA LYS A 575 -65.00 2.79 21.13
C LYS A 575 -63.91 3.70 21.76
N ALA A 576 -63.05 4.18 20.86
CA ALA A 576 -62.45 5.53 20.72
C ALA A 576 -62.81 6.73 21.65
N SER A 577 -61.81 7.57 21.94
CA SER A 577 -61.90 9.04 21.78
C SER A 577 -60.53 9.74 21.55
N THR A 578 -60.30 10.11 20.29
CA THR A 578 -59.54 11.27 19.74
C THR A 578 -58.64 12.16 20.62
N MET A 579 -57.42 12.45 20.11
CA MET A 579 -57.13 13.77 19.50
C MET A 579 -56.01 13.74 18.42
N ASN A 580 -56.28 14.47 17.34
CA ASN A 580 -55.39 15.22 16.43
C ASN A 580 -54.29 14.49 15.60
N SER A 581 -54.74 14.05 14.43
CA SER A 581 -54.04 13.93 13.12
C SER A 581 -53.70 15.34 12.51
N PRO A 582 -53.02 15.53 11.34
CA PRO A 582 -53.09 14.75 10.09
C PRO A 582 -51.76 14.42 9.36
N LYS A 583 -51.88 13.82 8.17
CA LYS A 583 -50.83 13.22 7.32
C LYS A 583 -50.71 13.91 5.94
N ALA A 584 -49.72 13.44 5.17
CA ALA A 584 -49.61 13.50 3.70
C ALA A 584 -49.14 14.84 3.10
N GLN A 585 -48.62 14.92 1.86
CA GLN A 585 -48.52 13.90 0.79
C GLN A 585 -47.28 14.15 -0.11
N ARG A 586 -46.86 13.16 -0.91
CA ARG A 586 -45.87 13.37 -2.00
C ARG A 586 -46.53 14.06 -3.20
N PRO A 587 -45.79 14.90 -3.93
CA PRO A 587 -45.84 14.91 -5.39
C PRO A 587 -44.49 14.55 -6.03
N PHE A 588 -44.50 14.21 -7.32
CA PHE A 588 -43.34 13.92 -8.16
C PHE A 588 -43.33 14.95 -9.29
N PHE A 589 -42.17 15.48 -9.67
CA PHE A 589 -41.97 16.20 -10.94
C PHE A 589 -40.51 16.10 -11.39
N VAL A 590 -40.32 16.05 -12.71
CA VAL A 590 -39.02 16.01 -13.39
C VAL A 590 -39.07 17.03 -14.53
N LEU A 591 -37.98 17.78 -14.73
CA LEU A 591 -37.60 18.40 -16.00
C LEU A 591 -36.10 18.73 -15.98
N GLN A 592 -35.56 19.18 -17.11
CA GLN A 592 -34.21 18.82 -17.57
C GLN A 592 -33.15 19.96 -17.59
N ASP A 593 -31.90 19.49 -17.55
CA ASP A 593 -30.66 19.97 -18.19
C ASP A 593 -29.88 21.24 -17.74
N ASP A 594 -28.57 21.03 -17.72
CA ASP A 594 -27.43 21.94 -17.94
C ASP A 594 -27.26 23.26 -17.16
N LYS A 595 -26.42 23.18 -16.12
CA LYS A 595 -25.04 23.70 -16.21
C LYS A 595 -24.09 23.14 -15.14
N TYR A 596 -22.79 23.13 -15.47
CA TYR A 596 -21.70 22.81 -14.55
C TYR A 596 -21.62 23.83 -13.41
N ASP A 597 -21.51 23.37 -12.16
CA ASP A 597 -20.92 24.15 -11.07
C ASP A 597 -19.96 23.27 -10.24
N LEU A 598 -18.76 23.80 -10.00
CA LEU A 598 -17.63 23.12 -9.37
C LEU A 598 -17.56 23.43 -7.87
N GLN A 599 -18.68 23.26 -7.15
CA GLN A 599 -18.78 23.82 -5.78
C GLN A 599 -19.63 23.05 -4.76
N SER A 600 -19.34 21.77 -4.52
CA SER A 600 -19.64 21.14 -3.22
C SER A 600 -18.67 19.99 -2.90
N GLY A 601 -18.08 19.97 -1.70
CA GLY A 601 -17.13 18.91 -1.31
C GLY A 601 -16.03 19.23 -0.30
N ILE A 602 -16.09 20.33 0.46
CA ILE A 602 -15.10 20.64 1.52
C ILE A 602 -15.60 20.09 2.87
N PRO A 603 -14.95 19.08 3.50
CA PRO A 603 -15.36 18.57 4.80
C PRO A 603 -15.08 19.58 5.93
N LYS A 604 -16.11 20.00 6.67
CA LYS A 604 -15.96 20.83 7.87
C LYS A 604 -15.59 19.97 9.08
N SER A 605 -14.31 19.62 9.22
CA SER A 605 -13.74 19.02 10.44
C SER A 605 -12.30 19.49 10.64
N VAL A 606 -12.11 20.47 11.51
CA VAL A 606 -10.81 21.18 11.69
C VAL A 606 -9.85 20.41 12.60
N ASP A 607 -10.39 19.56 13.48
CA ASP A 607 -9.68 19.02 14.64
C ASP A 607 -8.67 17.91 14.34
N ALA A 608 -8.73 17.30 13.14
CA ALA A 608 -7.85 16.20 12.76
C ALA A 608 -6.41 16.63 12.38
N ALA A 609 -6.21 17.90 11.99
CA ALA A 609 -4.89 18.40 11.58
C ALA A 609 -3.99 18.75 12.77
N THR A 610 -4.58 19.32 13.84
CA THR A 610 -3.91 19.89 15.01
C THR A 610 -3.03 18.89 15.77
N THR A 611 -3.35 17.60 15.68
CA THR A 611 -2.70 16.52 16.45
C THR A 611 -1.30 16.14 15.94
N THR A 612 -0.94 16.49 14.70
CA THR A 612 0.31 15.99 14.07
C THR A 612 1.58 16.77 14.41
N LEU A 613 1.49 17.96 15.00
CA LEU A 613 2.66 18.80 15.35
C LEU A 613 3.27 18.43 16.72
N ASN A 614 2.44 18.25 17.75
CA ASN A 614 2.80 18.00 19.16
C ASN A 614 3.79 16.84 19.45
N GLY A 615 4.18 16.04 18.46
CA GLY A 615 5.15 14.95 18.62
C GLY A 615 6.63 15.37 18.53
N TYR A 616 6.95 16.56 18.03
CA TYR A 616 8.32 16.86 17.56
C TYR A 616 9.01 18.05 18.24
N GLY A 617 8.29 18.83 19.05
CA GLY A 617 8.80 20.07 19.63
C GLY A 617 8.52 20.28 21.14
N ASN A 618 8.59 19.25 21.99
CA ASN A 618 8.40 19.43 23.45
C ASN A 618 9.45 20.39 24.05
N GLY A 619 9.09 21.68 24.13
CA GLY A 619 9.75 22.74 24.92
C GLY A 619 11.07 23.31 24.40
N CYS A 620 11.80 22.68 23.48
CA CYS A 620 13.23 22.97 23.26
C CYS A 620 13.62 24.39 22.76
N LEU A 621 12.65 25.18 22.28
CA LEU A 621 12.80 26.61 21.95
C LEU A 621 11.61 27.46 22.46
N ALA A 622 10.65 26.86 23.18
CA ALA A 622 9.43 27.55 23.58
C ALA A 622 9.72 28.63 24.61
N GLY A 623 9.29 29.87 24.35
CA GLY A 623 9.59 31.03 25.19
C GLY A 623 11.01 31.62 25.03
N ASN A 624 11.92 30.97 24.29
CA ASN A 624 13.31 31.43 24.17
C ASN A 624 13.45 32.63 23.21
N HIS A 625 14.33 33.56 23.57
CA HIS A 625 14.84 34.58 22.64
C HIS A 625 15.81 33.94 21.64
N ILE A 626 15.86 34.46 20.41
CA ILE A 626 16.76 34.01 19.35
C ILE A 626 17.72 35.16 19.03
N LEU A 627 18.89 35.17 19.68
CA LEU A 627 19.81 36.32 19.64
C LEU A 627 21.09 36.05 18.86
N SER A 628 21.69 34.87 19.04
CA SER A 628 22.99 34.47 18.47
C SER A 628 22.97 33.04 17.93
N VAL A 629 23.76 32.73 16.91
CA VAL A 629 23.92 31.35 16.42
C VAL A 629 24.51 30.41 17.48
N ALA A 630 25.27 30.93 18.43
CA ALA A 630 25.92 30.15 19.49
C ALA A 630 24.93 29.46 20.44
N GLN A 631 23.66 29.89 20.49
CA GLN A 631 22.62 29.28 21.32
C GLN A 631 22.07 27.95 20.75
N PHE A 632 22.38 27.61 19.49
CA PHE A 632 21.81 26.45 18.80
C PHE A 632 22.70 25.22 18.90
N THR A 633 22.14 24.12 19.40
CA THR A 633 22.71 22.78 19.26
C THR A 633 22.34 22.16 17.92
N ARG A 634 23.18 21.22 17.44
CA ARG A 634 22.89 20.40 16.24
C ARG A 634 21.54 19.67 16.33
N GLN A 635 21.09 19.31 17.54
CA GLN A 635 19.78 18.68 17.77
C GLN A 635 18.62 19.67 17.57
N GLN A 636 18.73 20.90 18.08
CA GLN A 636 17.74 21.96 17.83
C GLN A 636 17.68 22.35 16.34
N LEU A 637 18.83 22.43 15.65
CA LEU A 637 18.86 22.63 14.20
C LEU A 637 18.12 21.51 13.46
N HIS A 638 18.39 20.25 13.79
CA HIS A 638 17.72 19.12 13.16
C HIS A 638 16.19 19.15 13.39
N ALA A 639 15.73 19.47 14.60
CA ALA A 639 14.31 19.64 14.89
C ALA A 639 13.69 20.80 14.08
N LEU A 640 14.28 21.99 14.14
CA LEU A 640 13.84 23.18 13.41
C LEU A 640 13.74 22.94 11.90
N PHE A 641 14.75 22.30 11.31
CA PHE A 641 14.76 22.02 9.87
C PHE A 641 13.74 20.96 9.47
N ASN A 642 13.42 20.00 10.34
CA ASN A 642 12.36 19.02 10.04
C ASN A 642 10.97 19.68 10.12
N VAL A 643 10.74 20.61 11.05
CA VAL A 643 9.52 21.44 11.08
C VAL A 643 9.48 22.36 9.84
N ALA A 644 10.59 23.01 9.46
CA ALA A 644 10.66 23.89 8.29
C ALA A 644 10.38 23.18 6.97
N TYR A 645 10.92 21.98 6.79
CA TYR A 645 10.65 21.11 5.64
C TYR A 645 9.15 20.77 5.49
N GLU A 646 8.38 20.80 6.58
CA GLU A 646 6.96 20.42 6.55
C GLU A 646 6.03 21.64 6.64
N MET A 647 6.51 22.79 7.12
CA MET A 647 5.93 24.11 6.77
C MET A 647 5.96 24.32 5.25
N ARG A 648 7.06 23.93 4.57
CA ARG A 648 7.16 23.89 3.10
C ARG A 648 6.07 23.00 2.49
N GLN A 649 5.96 21.75 2.94
CA GLN A 649 4.96 20.79 2.42
C GLN A 649 3.51 21.22 2.68
N MET A 650 3.21 21.84 3.83
CA MET A 650 1.88 22.36 4.15
C MET A 650 1.52 23.57 3.29
N VAL A 651 2.45 24.51 3.09
CA VAL A 651 2.25 25.65 2.20
C VAL A 651 2.07 25.21 0.74
N GLN A 652 2.83 24.22 0.26
CA GLN A 652 2.68 23.69 -1.09
C GLN A 652 1.34 22.94 -1.32
N ARG A 653 0.64 22.52 -0.26
CA ARG A 653 -0.68 21.84 -0.35
C ARG A 653 -1.87 22.77 -0.10
N VAL A 654 -1.76 23.72 0.83
CA VAL A 654 -2.90 24.49 1.38
C VAL A 654 -2.69 26.00 1.30
N GLY A 655 -1.46 26.46 1.05
CA GLY A 655 -1.09 27.89 0.98
C GLY A 655 -0.95 28.57 2.35
N TYR A 656 -1.87 28.33 3.28
CA TYR A 656 -1.90 28.85 4.65
C TYR A 656 -2.43 27.81 5.64
N TYR A 657 -2.21 28.01 6.94
CA TYR A 657 -2.63 27.10 8.00
C TYR A 657 -2.73 27.82 9.37
N ASP A 658 -3.85 27.68 10.08
CA ASP A 658 -4.24 28.49 11.27
C ASP A 658 -3.48 28.19 12.59
N LEU A 659 -2.22 27.76 12.54
CA LEU A 659 -1.48 27.28 13.71
C LEU A 659 -1.22 28.34 14.80
N LEU A 660 -0.97 29.58 14.39
CA LEU A 660 -0.72 30.74 15.25
C LEU A 660 -1.94 31.69 15.28
N LYS A 661 -3.15 31.15 15.04
CA LYS A 661 -4.39 31.94 15.09
C LYS A 661 -4.55 32.65 16.44
N GLY A 662 -4.76 33.96 16.37
CA GLY A 662 -4.86 34.83 17.54
C GLY A 662 -3.52 35.21 18.19
N LYS A 663 -2.37 34.86 17.60
CA LYS A 663 -1.05 35.36 18.01
C LYS A 663 -0.65 36.59 17.22
N VAL A 664 0.05 37.52 17.87
CA VAL A 664 0.50 38.78 17.27
C VAL A 664 2.03 38.87 17.29
N MET A 665 2.64 39.05 16.11
CA MET A 665 4.07 39.37 15.97
C MET A 665 4.26 40.87 15.75
N ALA A 666 5.04 41.53 16.59
CA ALA A 666 5.51 42.88 16.30
C ALA A 666 6.81 42.85 15.51
N THR A 667 6.96 43.72 14.51
CA THR A 667 8.21 43.84 13.74
C THR A 667 8.80 45.25 13.91
N LEU A 668 9.92 45.35 14.63
CA LEU A 668 10.65 46.57 14.94
C LEU A 668 11.85 46.72 14.00
N PHE A 669 11.70 47.50 12.93
CA PHE A 669 12.74 47.64 11.90
C PHE A 669 13.27 49.08 11.84
N TYR A 670 14.45 49.30 12.43
CA TYR A 670 15.18 50.57 12.42
C TYR A 670 16.18 50.68 11.25
N GLU A 671 16.48 49.56 10.57
CA GLU A 671 17.20 49.54 9.29
C GLU A 671 16.27 49.15 8.12
N PRO A 672 16.39 49.78 6.93
CA PRO A 672 15.65 49.39 5.73
C PRO A 672 15.87 47.92 5.33
N SER A 673 14.79 47.12 5.25
CA SER A 673 14.91 45.68 5.05
C SER A 673 13.66 45.04 4.43
N THR A 674 13.63 44.92 3.09
CA THR A 674 12.59 44.16 2.37
C THR A 674 12.60 42.68 2.76
N ARG A 675 13.62 41.91 2.33
CA ARG A 675 13.66 40.44 2.42
C ARG A 675 13.37 39.91 3.83
N THR A 676 14.04 40.48 4.84
CA THR A 676 13.91 39.98 6.23
C THR A 676 12.62 40.44 6.91
N CYS A 677 12.02 41.57 6.55
CA CYS A 677 10.71 41.97 7.10
C CYS A 677 9.57 41.21 6.41
N SER A 678 9.53 41.23 5.07
CA SER A 678 8.46 40.60 4.27
C SER A 678 8.35 39.09 4.49
N SER A 679 9.47 38.36 4.61
CA SER A 679 9.43 36.91 4.88
C SER A 679 9.03 36.56 6.32
N PHE A 680 9.24 37.44 7.31
CA PHE A 680 8.66 37.27 8.65
C PHE A 680 7.16 37.57 8.66
N ALA A 681 6.72 38.66 8.01
CA ALA A 681 5.30 39.00 7.89
C ALA A 681 4.52 37.89 7.17
N ALA A 682 5.02 37.42 6.02
CA ALA A 682 4.44 36.31 5.27
C ALA A 682 4.46 34.99 6.05
N ALA A 683 5.51 34.70 6.83
CA ALA A 683 5.55 33.51 7.68
C ALA A 683 4.46 33.54 8.76
N MET A 684 4.27 34.67 9.46
CA MET A 684 3.22 34.78 10.48
C MET A 684 1.81 34.74 9.88
N GLN A 685 1.58 35.44 8.75
CA GLN A 685 0.30 35.43 8.04
C GLN A 685 -0.06 34.05 7.48
N ARG A 686 0.90 33.30 6.90
CA ARG A 686 0.67 31.90 6.48
C ARG A 686 0.43 30.94 7.63
N LEU A 687 0.77 31.33 8.86
CA LEU A 687 0.42 30.62 10.09
C LEU A 687 -0.89 31.12 10.74
N GLY A 688 -1.67 31.97 10.05
CA GLY A 688 -2.94 32.51 10.56
C GLY A 688 -2.80 33.51 11.71
N GLY A 689 -1.58 33.95 12.02
CA GLY A 689 -1.31 34.97 13.03
C GLY A 689 -1.25 36.38 12.45
N SER A 690 -1.45 37.37 13.32
CA SER A 690 -1.44 38.79 12.97
C SER A 690 -0.04 39.40 13.07
N VAL A 691 0.18 40.47 12.30
CA VAL A 691 1.43 41.23 12.30
C VAL A 691 1.14 42.68 12.69
N LEU A 692 1.91 43.22 13.62
CA LEU A 692 1.94 44.63 13.99
C LEU A 692 3.21 45.26 13.38
N PRO A 693 3.14 45.85 12.18
CA PRO A 693 4.30 46.43 11.51
C PRO A 693 4.66 47.79 12.12
N ILE A 694 5.86 47.91 12.68
CA ILE A 694 6.41 49.18 13.18
C ILE A 694 7.73 49.43 12.45
N GLN A 695 7.57 49.96 11.24
CA GLN A 695 8.64 50.30 10.31
C GLN A 695 8.97 51.81 10.44
N GLU A 696 10.18 52.20 10.01
CA GLU A 696 10.58 53.62 9.90
C GLU A 696 10.42 54.43 11.20
N MET A 697 10.89 53.85 12.31
CA MET A 697 10.83 54.44 13.65
C MET A 697 11.32 55.89 13.71
N MET A 698 12.37 56.25 12.96
CA MET A 698 12.92 57.61 12.91
C MET A 698 12.04 58.62 12.15
N SER A 699 11.11 58.16 11.30
CA SER A 699 10.26 59.02 10.46
C SER A 699 8.84 59.19 11.04
N HIS A 700 8.27 58.12 11.60
CA HIS A 700 6.82 58.02 11.83
C HIS A 700 6.39 57.48 13.21
N SER A 701 7.29 57.30 14.17
CA SER A 701 6.97 56.73 15.49
C SER A 701 7.24 57.66 16.68
N SER A 702 6.88 57.23 17.89
CA SER A 702 7.26 57.87 19.16
C SER A 702 8.78 58.02 19.36
N VAL A 703 9.61 57.23 18.68
CA VAL A 703 11.08 57.38 18.72
C VAL A 703 11.52 58.72 18.12
N ALA A 704 10.77 59.27 17.15
CA ALA A 704 10.99 60.62 16.64
C ALA A 704 10.71 61.74 17.68
N LYS A 705 10.15 61.39 18.85
CA LYS A 705 9.98 62.26 20.03
C LYS A 705 10.99 61.96 21.14
N GLY A 706 11.99 61.10 20.90
CA GLY A 706 13.04 60.75 21.87
C GLY A 706 12.72 59.59 22.81
N GLU A 707 11.75 58.72 22.49
CA GLU A 707 11.47 57.51 23.28
C GLU A 707 12.69 56.54 23.27
N SER A 708 13.01 55.95 24.43
CA SER A 708 14.12 55.00 24.53
C SER A 708 13.76 53.64 23.91
N LEU A 709 14.72 52.95 23.30
CA LEU A 709 14.53 51.59 22.79
C LEU A 709 13.94 50.64 23.85
N SER A 710 14.30 50.82 25.12
CA SER A 710 13.78 49.98 26.20
C SER A 710 12.28 50.18 26.43
N ASP A 711 11.81 51.42 26.32
CA ASP A 711 10.41 51.79 26.58
C ASP A 711 9.53 51.50 25.35
N THR A 712 10.05 51.73 24.14
CA THR A 712 9.41 51.27 22.90
C THR A 712 9.20 49.75 22.93
N VAL A 713 10.21 48.97 23.34
CA VAL A 713 10.10 47.49 23.41
C VAL A 713 9.12 47.05 24.50
N ARG A 714 9.12 47.68 25.68
CA ARG A 714 8.11 47.44 26.74
C ARG A 714 6.70 47.70 26.22
N THR A 715 6.44 48.88 25.67
CA THR A 715 5.14 49.27 25.10
C THR A 715 4.66 48.28 24.05
N VAL A 716 5.54 47.83 23.15
CA VAL A 716 5.20 46.87 22.09
C VAL A 716 4.98 45.44 22.62
N SER A 717 5.67 45.04 23.70
CA SER A 717 5.48 43.73 24.34
C SER A 717 4.09 43.56 24.97
N CYS A 718 3.42 44.66 25.34
CA CYS A 718 2.04 44.66 25.81
C CYS A 718 1.04 44.26 24.72
N TYR A 719 1.40 44.45 23.44
CA TYR A 719 0.53 44.22 22.28
C TYR A 719 0.92 42.99 21.45
N SER A 720 1.96 42.24 21.84
CA SER A 720 2.51 41.15 21.03
C SER A 720 2.94 39.92 21.84
N ASP A 721 2.90 38.76 21.18
CA ASP A 721 3.39 37.48 21.69
C ASP A 721 4.88 37.27 21.40
N VAL A 722 5.39 37.86 20.32
CA VAL A 722 6.78 37.75 19.87
C VAL A 722 7.20 39.02 19.14
N ILE A 723 8.44 39.44 19.36
CA ILE A 723 9.03 40.64 18.76
C ILE A 723 10.17 40.23 17.81
N VAL A 724 10.12 40.69 16.56
CA VAL A 724 11.24 40.60 15.61
C VAL A 724 11.90 41.96 15.52
N ILE A 725 13.19 42.07 15.89
CA ILE A 725 13.91 43.35 15.93
C ILE A 725 15.12 43.36 14.99
N ARG A 726 15.29 44.47 14.25
CA ARG A 726 16.48 44.80 13.47
C ARG A 726 16.94 46.23 13.79
N HIS A 727 18.20 46.37 14.17
CA HIS A 727 18.79 47.63 14.66
C HIS A 727 20.18 47.89 14.07
N PHE A 728 20.60 49.16 14.06
CA PHE A 728 21.91 49.59 13.56
C PHE A 728 23.03 49.43 14.60
N GLU A 729 22.71 49.43 15.89
CA GLU A 729 23.65 49.16 16.97
C GLU A 729 23.78 47.65 17.24
N LYS A 730 25.03 47.20 17.47
CA LYS A 730 25.34 45.83 17.91
C LYS A 730 24.89 45.63 19.36
N GLY A 731 24.28 44.49 19.68
CA GLY A 731 23.77 44.15 21.01
C GLY A 731 22.36 44.68 21.33
N ALA A 732 21.79 45.58 20.52
CA ALA A 732 20.47 46.15 20.76
C ALA A 732 19.33 45.10 20.83
N ALA A 733 19.46 43.99 20.10
CA ALA A 733 18.53 42.86 20.19
C ALA A 733 18.55 42.17 21.58
N GLN A 734 19.69 42.20 22.27
CA GLN A 734 19.85 41.65 23.62
C GLN A 734 19.36 42.62 24.70
N THR A 735 19.54 43.93 24.50
CA THR A 735 18.89 44.99 25.31
C THR A 735 17.36 44.86 25.23
N ALA A 736 16.82 44.66 24.02
CA ALA A 736 15.40 44.42 23.81
C ALA A 736 14.91 43.13 24.50
N ALA A 737 15.65 42.03 24.38
CA ALA A 737 15.32 40.77 25.07
C ALA A 737 15.22 40.92 26.59
N TYR A 738 16.14 41.68 27.21
CA TYR A 738 16.17 41.91 28.65
C TYR A 738 14.93 42.62 29.20
N VAL A 739 14.29 43.51 28.40
CA VAL A 739 13.13 44.30 28.85
C VAL A 739 11.77 43.85 28.32
N ALA A 740 11.74 42.95 27.31
CA ALA A 740 10.51 42.61 26.61
C ALA A 740 9.53 41.70 27.39
N GLY A 741 10.01 40.83 28.29
CA GLY A 741 9.16 39.81 28.93
C GLY A 741 8.45 38.84 27.96
N LYS A 742 8.84 38.86 26.68
CA LYS A 742 8.33 38.09 25.54
C LYS A 742 9.52 37.63 24.69
N PRO A 743 9.40 36.53 23.92
CA PRO A 743 10.43 36.13 22.97
C PRO A 743 10.81 37.25 22.00
N VAL A 744 12.13 37.43 21.82
CA VAL A 744 12.71 38.42 20.90
C VAL A 744 13.58 37.69 19.89
N ILE A 745 13.43 38.00 18.60
CA ILE A 745 14.16 37.40 17.49
C ILE A 745 15.05 38.47 16.83
N ASN A 746 16.36 38.23 16.81
CA ASN A 746 17.34 39.06 16.12
C ASN A 746 17.24 38.86 14.60
N ALA A 747 16.84 39.93 13.91
CA ALA A 747 16.76 40.06 12.45
C ALA A 747 17.91 40.92 11.86
N GLY A 748 18.93 41.20 12.67
CA GLY A 748 20.17 41.91 12.33
C GLY A 748 20.48 43.03 13.32
N ASP A 749 21.63 42.98 13.99
CA ASP A 749 22.10 44.03 14.93
C ASP A 749 23.46 44.62 14.49
N GLY A 750 23.45 45.71 13.74
CA GLY A 750 24.67 46.42 13.28
C GLY A 750 25.73 45.55 12.58
N ILE A 751 26.83 45.27 13.29
CA ILE A 751 27.91 44.33 12.91
C ILE A 751 28.06 43.16 13.91
N GLY A 752 26.95 42.83 14.58
CA GLY A 752 26.77 41.61 15.34
C GLY A 752 26.39 40.47 14.42
N GLU A 753 25.18 39.95 14.57
CA GLU A 753 24.75 38.71 13.96
C GLU A 753 23.51 38.87 13.08
N HIS A 754 23.22 37.82 12.32
CA HIS A 754 21.90 37.59 11.73
C HIS A 754 21.56 36.09 11.83
N PRO A 755 21.19 35.59 13.02
CA PRO A 755 21.07 34.16 13.27
C PRO A 755 20.00 33.53 12.38
N THR A 756 18.91 34.24 12.10
CA THR A 756 17.82 33.72 11.27
C THR A 756 18.16 33.64 9.78
N GLN A 757 19.18 34.36 9.31
CA GLN A 757 19.78 34.13 8.00
C GLN A 757 20.68 32.88 8.01
N ALA A 758 21.57 32.71 8.99
CA ALA A 758 22.40 31.50 9.07
C ALA A 758 21.59 30.20 9.16
N LEU A 759 20.45 30.21 9.87
CA LEU A 759 19.51 29.10 9.91
C LEU A 759 18.95 28.75 8.53
N LEU A 760 18.45 29.74 7.76
CA LEU A 760 17.87 29.47 6.45
C LEU A 760 18.93 29.10 5.41
N ASP A 761 20.14 29.63 5.54
CA ASP A 761 21.25 29.30 4.66
C ASP A 761 21.69 27.82 4.84
N ILE A 762 21.86 27.33 6.07
CA ILE A 762 22.16 25.89 6.30
C ILE A 762 21.00 25.00 5.87
N PHE A 763 19.75 25.43 6.03
CA PHE A 763 18.60 24.70 5.48
C PHE A 763 18.66 24.61 3.95
N THR A 764 19.01 25.69 3.24
CA THR A 764 19.24 25.66 1.78
C THR A 764 20.33 24.68 1.38
N ILE A 765 21.48 24.68 2.05
CA ILE A 765 22.57 23.73 1.78
C ILE A 765 22.06 22.28 1.96
N ARG A 766 21.31 22.00 3.04
CA ARG A 766 20.74 20.67 3.32
C ARG A 766 19.71 20.24 2.26
N GLU A 767 18.84 21.11 1.79
CA GLU A 767 17.78 20.76 0.83
C GLU A 767 18.33 20.58 -0.60
N GLU A 768 19.33 21.38 -1.01
CA GLU A 768 19.89 21.34 -2.37
C GLU A 768 20.99 20.28 -2.52
N LEU A 769 21.81 20.03 -1.48
CA LEU A 769 22.92 19.05 -1.51
C LEU A 769 22.68 17.80 -0.65
N GLY A 770 21.53 17.67 0.01
CA GLY A 770 21.14 16.53 0.86
C GLY A 770 21.87 16.42 2.22
N THR A 771 23.11 16.92 2.31
CA THR A 771 23.95 16.94 3.50
C THR A 771 24.67 18.28 3.65
N VAL A 772 25.24 18.52 4.83
CA VAL A 772 26.11 19.67 5.14
C VAL A 772 27.51 19.18 5.59
N ASN A 773 27.66 17.90 5.92
CA ASN A 773 28.93 17.32 6.36
C ASN A 773 29.84 17.05 5.15
N GLY A 774 31.16 17.19 5.30
CA GLY A 774 32.16 16.94 4.26
C GLY A 774 32.34 18.06 3.22
N LEU A 775 31.39 19.00 3.15
CA LEU A 775 31.36 20.06 2.12
C LEU A 775 32.46 21.11 2.29
N THR A 776 32.83 21.72 1.16
CA THR A 776 33.72 22.88 1.06
C THR A 776 32.90 24.13 0.78
N ILE A 777 32.78 25.02 1.76
CA ILE A 777 32.03 26.28 1.65
C ILE A 777 33.01 27.42 1.41
N THR A 778 32.82 28.13 0.29
CA THR A 778 33.65 29.26 -0.14
C THR A 778 32.88 30.55 -0.01
N PHE A 779 33.34 31.42 0.89
CA PHE A 779 32.77 32.75 1.11
C PHE A 779 33.48 33.80 0.25
N VAL A 780 32.72 34.63 -0.45
CA VAL A 780 33.25 35.64 -1.39
C VAL A 780 32.73 37.05 -1.08
N GLY A 781 33.60 38.05 -1.05
CA GLY A 781 33.26 39.47 -1.02
C GLY A 781 33.65 40.19 0.28
N ASP A 782 32.67 40.80 0.95
CA ASP A 782 32.87 41.58 2.18
C ASP A 782 32.70 40.69 3.43
N LEU A 783 33.80 40.02 3.79
CA LEU A 783 33.85 39.10 4.92
C LEU A 783 34.04 39.85 6.25
N LYS A 784 34.56 41.08 6.21
CA LYS A 784 34.74 41.96 7.37
C LYS A 784 33.43 42.48 7.95
N ASN A 785 32.51 42.94 7.10
CA ASN A 785 31.22 43.51 7.50
C ASN A 785 30.05 42.51 7.42
N GLY A 786 30.27 41.33 6.84
CA GLY A 786 29.25 40.33 6.54
C GLY A 786 28.69 39.60 7.76
N ARG A 787 27.86 40.25 8.58
CA ARG A 787 27.16 39.62 9.74
C ARG A 787 26.42 38.30 9.42
N THR A 788 25.98 38.11 8.17
CA THR A 788 25.40 36.84 7.72
C THR A 788 26.45 35.73 7.58
N VAL A 789 27.63 36.05 7.05
CA VAL A 789 28.77 35.14 6.94
C VAL A 789 29.34 34.80 8.32
N HIS A 790 29.46 35.77 9.23
CA HIS A 790 29.90 35.52 10.61
C HIS A 790 29.00 34.50 11.30
N SER A 791 27.69 34.74 11.27
CA SER A 791 26.69 33.80 11.80
C SER A 791 26.73 32.43 11.10
N LEU A 792 26.85 32.38 9.77
CA LEU A 792 26.85 31.13 9.01
C LEU A 792 28.13 30.30 9.25
N ALA A 793 29.31 30.92 9.25
CA ALA A 793 30.57 30.22 9.48
C ALA A 793 30.66 29.63 10.90
N LEU A 794 30.17 30.35 11.91
CA LEU A 794 30.05 29.84 13.28
C LEU A 794 29.01 28.70 13.40
N LEU A 795 27.89 28.77 12.68
CA LEU A 795 26.86 27.71 12.72
C LEU A 795 27.27 26.45 11.94
N LEU A 796 28.08 26.59 10.89
CA LEU A 796 28.72 25.48 10.16
C LEU A 796 29.66 24.66 11.05
N CYS A 797 30.20 25.23 12.14
CA CYS A 797 31.04 24.52 13.11
C CYS A 797 30.34 23.39 13.87
N LEU A 798 29.02 23.21 13.69
CA LEU A 798 28.25 22.10 14.26
C LEU A 798 28.23 20.84 13.37
N TYR A 799 28.84 20.89 12.19
CA TYR A 799 28.85 19.83 11.17
C TYR A 799 30.25 19.21 11.00
N HIS A 800 30.31 17.94 10.61
CA HIS A 800 31.58 17.19 10.53
C HIS A 800 32.27 17.36 9.18
N HIS A 801 33.61 17.40 9.19
CA HIS A 801 34.46 17.48 7.99
C HIS A 801 34.14 18.64 7.03
N VAL A 802 33.48 19.69 7.53
CA VAL A 802 33.31 20.94 6.80
C VAL A 802 34.68 21.61 6.62
N ARG A 803 34.92 22.10 5.40
CA ARG A 803 36.08 22.91 5.03
C ARG A 803 35.60 24.30 4.66
N ILE A 804 36.30 25.33 5.12
CA ILE A 804 35.94 26.72 4.82
C ILE A 804 37.06 27.38 4.00
N ARG A 805 36.65 28.18 3.03
CA ARG A 805 37.51 28.92 2.10
C ARG A 805 37.06 30.38 2.09
N TYR A 806 38.00 31.31 2.13
CA TYR A 806 37.74 32.75 2.16
C TYR A 806 38.35 33.44 0.94
N VAL A 807 37.56 34.26 0.25
CA VAL A 807 37.97 34.98 -0.95
C VAL A 807 37.53 36.45 -0.85
N SER A 808 38.47 37.34 -0.55
CA SER A 808 38.16 38.75 -0.27
C SER A 808 39.34 39.69 -0.56
N PRO A 809 39.08 40.98 -0.85
CA PRO A 809 40.10 42.03 -0.75
C PRO A 809 40.80 42.02 0.61
N GLU A 810 42.08 42.38 0.65
CA GLU A 810 42.88 42.45 1.89
C GLU A 810 42.23 43.35 2.96
N SER A 811 41.56 44.43 2.54
CA SER A 811 40.84 45.36 3.42
C SER A 811 39.52 44.81 3.99
N LEU A 812 38.98 43.73 3.42
CA LEU A 812 37.67 43.13 3.74
C LEU A 812 37.77 41.67 4.24
N ARG A 813 38.97 41.23 4.67
CA ARG A 813 39.20 39.88 5.23
C ARG A 813 38.32 39.59 6.45
N MET A 814 38.09 38.30 6.71
CA MET A 814 37.34 37.83 7.88
C MET A 814 38.02 38.35 9.17
N PRO A 815 37.26 38.84 10.17
CA PRO A 815 37.83 39.26 11.45
C PRO A 815 38.57 38.11 12.16
N GLU A 816 39.72 38.42 12.75
CA GLU A 816 40.58 37.45 13.45
C GLU A 816 39.83 36.72 14.57
N ASP A 817 38.97 37.44 15.31
CA ASP A 817 38.15 36.85 16.39
C ASP A 817 37.14 35.81 15.89
N VAL A 818 36.76 35.84 14.62
CA VAL A 818 35.89 34.82 13.98
C VAL A 818 36.75 33.64 13.51
N LEU A 819 37.91 33.90 12.91
CA LEU A 819 38.86 32.87 12.47
C LEU A 819 39.36 32.02 13.65
N GLU A 820 39.70 32.64 14.79
CA GLU A 820 40.09 31.96 16.03
C GLU A 820 38.96 31.08 16.60
N LYS A 821 37.73 31.59 16.63
CA LYS A 821 36.56 30.82 17.10
C LYS A 821 36.33 29.56 16.26
N ILE A 822 36.49 29.65 14.94
CA ILE A 822 36.36 28.50 14.04
C ILE A 822 37.57 27.57 14.17
N ALA A 823 38.80 28.10 14.32
CA ALA A 823 39.99 27.31 14.56
C ALA A 823 39.90 26.49 15.86
N SER A 824 39.30 27.05 16.92
CA SER A 824 39.01 26.35 18.19
C SER A 824 38.07 25.13 18.04
N LYS A 825 37.41 24.98 16.88
CA LYS A 825 36.55 23.85 16.53
C LYS A 825 37.21 22.84 15.57
N GLY A 826 38.47 23.06 15.18
CA GLY A 826 39.24 22.12 14.36
C GLY A 826 38.86 22.07 12.87
N ILE A 827 38.31 23.15 12.32
CA ILE A 827 37.95 23.25 10.90
C ILE A 827 39.12 23.74 10.05
N ASP A 828 39.35 23.10 8.90
CA ASP A 828 40.32 23.52 7.87
C ASP A 828 39.83 24.81 7.20
N GLN A 829 40.49 25.92 7.54
CA GLN A 829 40.26 27.26 7.04
C GLN A 829 41.42 27.69 6.14
N ARG A 830 41.14 28.29 4.98
CA ARG A 830 42.17 28.81 4.05
C ARG A 830 41.71 30.09 3.35
N GLU A 831 42.62 31.04 3.18
CA GLU A 831 42.38 32.32 2.52
C GLU A 831 43.01 32.35 1.11
N TYR A 832 42.31 32.95 0.15
CA TYR A 832 42.71 33.06 -1.26
C TYR A 832 42.42 34.47 -1.79
N ARG A 833 43.23 34.91 -2.76
CA ARG A 833 43.04 36.22 -3.44
C ARG A 833 42.30 36.13 -4.78
N ASP A 834 42.14 34.93 -5.33
CA ASP A 834 41.45 34.67 -6.59
C ASP A 834 40.48 33.49 -6.42
N LEU A 835 39.22 33.71 -6.75
CA LEU A 835 38.18 32.68 -6.69
C LEU A 835 38.46 31.50 -7.62
N ALA A 836 39.08 31.75 -8.78
CA ALA A 836 39.33 30.71 -9.78
C ALA A 836 40.30 29.62 -9.30
N GLN A 837 41.06 29.87 -8.23
CA GLN A 837 41.98 28.90 -7.61
C GLN A 837 41.26 27.85 -6.74
N VAL A 838 40.08 28.19 -6.18
CA VAL A 838 39.37 27.36 -5.19
C VAL A 838 38.01 26.85 -5.69
N LEU A 839 37.51 27.39 -6.80
CA LEU A 839 36.18 27.08 -7.35
C LEU A 839 36.00 25.60 -7.75
N SER A 840 37.08 24.91 -8.11
CA SER A 840 37.09 23.46 -8.40
C SER A 840 36.98 22.57 -7.15
N GLU A 841 37.41 23.06 -5.98
CA GLU A 841 37.21 22.38 -4.68
C GLU A 841 35.84 22.71 -4.06
N THR A 842 35.21 23.80 -4.47
CA THR A 842 34.00 24.38 -3.84
C THR A 842 32.75 23.52 -4.07
N ASP A 843 31.95 23.34 -3.02
CA ASP A 843 30.62 22.72 -3.05
C ASP A 843 29.51 23.76 -2.86
N VAL A 844 29.75 24.78 -2.02
CA VAL A 844 28.85 25.91 -1.79
C VAL A 844 29.60 27.22 -2.00
N LEU A 845 29.23 27.98 -3.03
CA LEU A 845 29.73 29.32 -3.29
C LEU A 845 28.80 30.36 -2.66
N TYR A 846 29.15 30.88 -1.49
CA TYR A 846 28.36 31.89 -0.78
C TYR A 846 28.91 33.29 -1.05
N VAL A 847 28.22 34.04 -1.90
CA VAL A 847 28.62 35.36 -2.37
C VAL A 847 27.97 36.44 -1.50
N THR A 848 28.69 37.53 -1.25
CA THR A 848 28.19 38.68 -0.46
C THR A 848 28.24 39.99 -1.24
N ARG A 849 27.31 40.90 -0.89
CA ARG A 849 27.34 42.29 -1.36
C ARG A 849 28.44 43.06 -0.65
N ILE A 850 29.32 43.68 -1.44
CA ILE A 850 30.25 44.71 -0.96
C ILE A 850 29.45 45.97 -0.59
N GLN A 851 29.56 46.42 0.66
CA GLN A 851 28.72 47.48 1.20
C GLN A 851 29.27 48.87 0.84
N LYS A 852 28.85 49.42 -0.32
CA LYS A 852 29.21 50.77 -0.80
C LYS A 852 29.11 51.83 0.30
N GLU A 853 28.07 51.74 1.10
CA GLU A 853 27.74 52.59 2.26
C GLU A 853 28.80 52.61 3.38
N ARG A 854 29.91 51.87 3.26
CA ARG A 854 31.00 51.81 4.24
C ARG A 854 32.39 52.22 3.72
N PHE A 855 32.51 52.61 2.45
CA PHE A 855 33.77 53.06 1.87
C PHE A 855 33.92 54.57 1.95
N SER A 856 35.10 55.05 2.36
CA SER A 856 35.43 56.47 2.39
C SER A 856 35.66 57.07 0.99
N SER A 857 35.93 56.23 -0.01
CA SER A 857 36.21 56.64 -1.39
C SER A 857 35.48 55.77 -2.42
N GLN A 858 34.85 56.43 -3.40
CA GLN A 858 34.17 55.79 -4.53
C GLN A 858 35.11 54.89 -5.35
N GLN A 859 36.36 55.31 -5.53
CA GLN A 859 37.36 54.60 -6.34
C GLN A 859 37.85 53.30 -5.65
N GLU A 860 37.93 53.29 -4.32
CA GLU A 860 38.31 52.09 -3.56
C GLU A 860 37.21 51.03 -3.65
N TYR A 861 35.95 51.46 -3.50
CA TYR A 861 34.77 50.61 -3.68
C TYR A 861 34.76 49.99 -5.09
N GLU A 862 34.89 50.79 -6.15
CA GLU A 862 34.86 50.30 -7.55
C GLU A 862 35.99 49.30 -7.84
N LYS A 863 37.20 49.58 -7.36
CA LYS A 863 38.36 48.69 -7.50
C LYS A 863 38.16 47.35 -6.76
N CYS A 864 37.53 47.38 -5.58
CA CYS A 864 37.16 46.15 -4.86
C CYS A 864 36.01 45.40 -5.55
N GLN A 865 35.06 46.12 -6.16
CA GLN A 865 33.86 45.53 -6.77
C GLN A 865 34.17 44.73 -8.05
N GLN A 866 35.06 45.23 -8.92
CA GLN A 866 35.36 44.59 -10.21
C GLN A 866 36.08 43.24 -10.07
N GLY A 867 36.82 42.99 -8.98
CA GLY A 867 37.65 41.80 -8.82
C GLY A 867 36.91 40.49 -8.52
N TYR A 868 35.63 40.56 -8.10
CA TYR A 868 34.92 39.42 -7.49
C TYR A 868 33.53 39.16 -8.10
N VAL A 869 33.35 39.50 -9.39
CA VAL A 869 32.08 39.31 -10.11
C VAL A 869 31.91 37.87 -10.59
N ILE A 870 30.86 37.19 -10.15
CA ILE A 870 30.50 35.86 -10.64
C ILE A 870 29.86 35.98 -12.03
N THR A 871 30.44 35.26 -13.00
CA THR A 871 29.99 35.20 -14.39
C THR A 871 29.83 33.75 -14.86
N PRO A 872 29.01 33.45 -15.89
CA PRO A 872 28.89 32.09 -16.42
C PRO A 872 30.24 31.52 -16.88
N LYS A 873 31.11 32.35 -17.46
CA LYS A 873 32.49 31.97 -17.85
C LYS A 873 33.30 31.46 -16.66
N LEU A 874 33.19 32.09 -15.49
CA LEU A 874 33.87 31.65 -14.27
C LEU A 874 33.30 30.31 -13.76
N LEU A 875 31.97 30.16 -13.79
CA LEU A 875 31.27 28.95 -13.34
C LEU A 875 31.50 27.71 -14.23
N THR A 876 32.17 27.84 -15.38
CA THR A 876 32.70 26.69 -16.14
C THR A 876 33.82 25.93 -15.41
N ARG A 877 34.47 26.56 -14.42
CA ARG A 877 35.52 25.96 -13.56
C ARG A 877 35.00 25.45 -12.21
N ALA A 878 33.69 25.58 -11.97
CA ALA A 878 33.04 25.05 -10.78
C ALA A 878 32.64 23.59 -10.97
N LYS A 879 32.40 22.85 -9.87
CA LYS A 879 31.79 21.52 -9.96
C LYS A 879 30.39 21.60 -10.57
N GLU A 880 29.98 20.51 -11.19
CA GLU A 880 28.63 20.34 -11.74
C GLU A 880 27.54 20.40 -10.66
N HIS A 881 27.79 19.81 -9.49
CA HIS A 881 26.88 19.82 -8.34
C HIS A 881 27.21 20.90 -7.29
N MET A 882 27.96 21.96 -7.65
CA MET A 882 28.16 23.12 -6.76
C MET A 882 26.88 23.98 -6.72
N ILE A 883 26.55 24.60 -5.59
CA ILE A 883 25.48 25.64 -5.51
C ILE A 883 26.03 27.05 -5.32
N VAL A 884 25.33 28.05 -5.87
CA VAL A 884 25.61 29.49 -5.72
C VAL A 884 24.53 30.13 -4.85
N MET A 885 24.94 30.67 -3.70
CA MET A 885 24.08 31.30 -2.69
C MET A 885 24.41 32.78 -2.51
N HIS A 886 23.42 33.59 -2.13
CA HIS A 886 23.57 35.02 -1.85
C HIS A 886 22.43 35.52 -0.95
N PRO A 887 22.70 36.23 0.17
CA PRO A 887 21.68 36.62 1.13
C PRO A 887 20.74 37.76 0.65
N LEU A 888 21.09 38.44 -0.44
CA LEU A 888 20.39 39.53 -1.13
C LEU A 888 20.16 40.83 -0.30
N PRO A 889 20.11 42.02 -0.95
CA PRO A 889 20.11 42.26 -2.39
C PRO A 889 21.52 42.20 -2.99
N ARG A 890 21.61 41.71 -4.23
CA ARG A 890 22.83 41.86 -5.06
C ARG A 890 22.82 43.19 -5.81
N VAL A 891 23.99 43.64 -6.26
CA VAL A 891 24.17 44.84 -7.09
C VAL A 891 24.78 44.48 -8.45
N GLN A 892 26.00 43.95 -8.46
CA GLN A 892 26.74 43.54 -9.67
C GLN A 892 27.67 42.32 -9.44
N GLU A 893 27.84 41.88 -8.20
CA GLU A 893 28.70 40.75 -7.77
C GLU A 893 28.26 39.39 -8.33
N ILE A 894 27.03 39.28 -8.85
CA ILE A 894 26.56 38.13 -9.65
C ILE A 894 25.92 38.70 -10.91
N ALA A 895 26.44 38.36 -12.08
CA ALA A 895 25.87 38.74 -13.37
C ALA A 895 24.48 38.10 -13.55
N THR A 896 23.51 38.84 -14.11
CA THR A 896 22.13 38.37 -14.33
C THR A 896 22.03 37.11 -15.20
N GLN A 897 23.01 36.89 -16.08
CA GLN A 897 23.14 35.67 -16.88
C GLN A 897 23.27 34.39 -16.04
N VAL A 898 23.71 34.49 -14.78
CA VAL A 898 23.82 33.37 -13.83
C VAL A 898 22.43 32.91 -13.33
N ASP A 899 21.37 33.72 -13.47
CA ASP A 899 20.01 33.35 -13.04
C ASP A 899 19.43 32.13 -13.78
N GLN A 900 19.99 31.80 -14.95
CA GLN A 900 19.60 30.64 -15.76
C GLN A 900 20.48 29.40 -15.50
N ASP A 901 21.50 29.51 -14.66
CA ASP A 901 22.32 28.36 -14.24
C ASP A 901 21.55 27.58 -13.16
N PRO A 902 21.31 26.26 -13.29
CA PRO A 902 20.53 25.49 -12.30
C PRO A 902 21.13 25.53 -10.89
N ARG A 903 22.43 25.80 -10.79
CA ARG A 903 23.21 25.99 -9.56
C ARG A 903 22.91 27.31 -8.84
N ALA A 904 22.21 28.26 -9.47
CA ALA A 904 21.81 29.52 -8.86
C ALA A 904 20.63 29.34 -7.89
N VAL A 905 20.92 29.10 -6.62
CA VAL A 905 19.89 28.77 -5.61
C VAL A 905 19.41 29.98 -4.81
N TYR A 906 20.00 31.17 -4.98
CA TYR A 906 19.72 32.36 -4.16
C TYR A 906 18.27 32.86 -4.18
N PHE A 907 17.47 32.53 -5.20
CA PHE A 907 16.01 32.78 -5.15
C PHE A 907 15.26 31.68 -4.36
N ARG A 908 15.65 30.40 -4.50
CA ARG A 908 15.12 29.29 -3.69
C ARG A 908 15.43 29.48 -2.20
N GLN A 909 16.63 29.98 -1.91
CA GLN A 909 17.09 30.44 -0.59
C GLN A 909 16.11 31.45 0.05
N MET A 910 15.57 32.41 -0.71
CA MET A 910 14.59 33.38 -0.16
C MET A 910 13.25 32.73 0.20
N GLU A 911 12.75 31.79 -0.62
CA GLU A 911 11.53 31.03 -0.35
C GLU A 911 11.71 30.14 0.89
N TYR A 912 12.84 29.44 0.97
CA TYR A 912 13.20 28.60 2.12
C TYR A 912 13.34 29.42 3.40
N GLY A 913 13.75 30.68 3.27
CA GLY A 913 13.73 31.67 4.34
C GLY A 913 12.36 31.87 4.98
N MET A 914 11.27 31.79 4.22
CA MET A 914 9.90 31.86 4.77
C MET A 914 9.59 30.61 5.60
N TYR A 915 9.89 29.40 5.10
CA TYR A 915 9.58 28.14 5.78
C TYR A 915 10.35 27.94 7.09
N VAL A 916 11.63 28.32 7.12
CA VAL A 916 12.45 28.29 8.34
C VAL A 916 11.92 29.28 9.38
N ARG A 917 11.41 30.44 8.96
CA ARG A 917 10.78 31.43 9.86
C ARG A 917 9.41 30.99 10.37
N MET A 918 8.61 30.29 9.55
CA MET A 918 7.36 29.66 9.99
C MET A 918 7.63 28.65 11.10
N ALA A 919 8.60 27.74 10.89
CA ALA A 919 9.01 26.77 11.90
C ALA A 919 9.52 27.45 13.18
N LEU A 920 10.36 28.48 13.04
CA LEU A 920 10.94 29.20 14.17
C LEU A 920 9.86 29.89 15.03
N LEU A 921 8.91 30.59 14.40
CA LEU A 921 7.77 31.22 15.08
C LEU A 921 6.89 30.18 15.80
N ALA A 922 6.58 29.06 15.14
CA ALA A 922 5.79 27.98 15.73
C ALA A 922 6.49 27.32 16.94
N MET A 923 7.80 27.07 16.86
CA MET A 923 8.58 26.49 17.96
C MET A 923 8.70 27.44 19.16
N ILE A 924 8.94 28.72 18.92
CA ILE A 924 9.05 29.75 19.98
C ILE A 924 7.73 29.94 20.72
N LEU A 925 6.60 29.93 20.00
CA LEU A 925 5.26 30.11 20.59
C LEU A 925 4.65 28.80 21.14
N GLY A 926 5.41 27.69 21.15
CA GLY A 926 4.97 26.42 21.73
C GLY A 926 3.83 25.75 20.94
N LYS A 927 3.93 25.77 19.60
CA LYS A 927 2.91 25.26 18.67
C LYS A 927 3.45 24.33 17.56
N ALA A 928 4.76 24.07 17.52
CA ALA A 928 5.41 23.19 16.53
C ALA A 928 5.48 21.72 16.94
#